data_AF-A0A352KKS3-F1
#
_entry.id   AF-A0A352KKS3-F1
#
_cell.length_a   1.000
_cell.length_b   1.000
_cell.length_c   1.000
_cell.angle_alpha   90.00
_cell.angle_beta   90.00
_cell.angle_gamma   90.00
#
_symmetry.space_group_name_H-M   'P 1'
#
loop_
_entity.id
_entity.type
_entity.pdbx_description
1 polymer ?
#
loop_
_entity_poly.entity_id
_entity_poly.type
_entity_poly.pdbx_seq_one_letter_code
_entity_poly.pdbx_strand_id
1 'polypeptide(L)'
;KSGLGANLIFTGSEVDFASRVQLPSGHFNLRQLAGTQVQPTNPTLTLRTGAEINVAGQSFSFSDLTVSSPGGEISLSTETGSVLIEDNVILNASSGGVDSSAGSIQIEASSGDLKLSPLAKIEAKDSQASSGRFSLNADRLTSIDGSVTDAMSLLHPLLVNGGFQRRQAIRLRQQDILVAADQQLSAEQFYLVSDTGSIRVAGTLNAHSERGGLVELAAGDELELLSGAKIFAGASGANADGGRVDLIALDSDEDDVNGSRDRVDLRAGSEIDVSGGAGGRGGQVFVHTRQQDLDQDGIIDAVLIGDLSAQSTGARITDLVATNNIRDAGFDPNAEVSRLTSHELTQWQVALAGFVNDVETGTIDTSNLANWRLIPGLNVESSGDLVLQDNWDFYNGWHFGTQNNLPGVLTLRAAGDIDFTANLSDAFFEDLIIVNFNLDSSYFNRLPEEMTKIDRLATGESWRYRISAGADLASSSITSLGSTGSLYLQEDSLIRTGTADIDLMVAKDISLASGSEIYTAGENPGISAQMIEETQADVQAIIDQIAPLQAYSVPLDVPTVEQWLDGMLHELLGRAQFAENGGNVRIQVGNNLVAQNLQRLPTIWQRRIGLPEANPNFGAAPTHIAIAFDHFDDAIGALGGGSVQIEVGGTLKDIAIAIPTNTRAISGVEVESQEFFGFKESPDPQLVTAGGGALDLRVGRDIAGGYLYLGDSNANILVQEQTLVGSNGVAPILYLSGDSSVNWLSNGDLQTGGVVEPYVIQQSQAQLNYLRKTRAQVTNLTPIVTNFLNYSPTAKLSLKSLSGSVTLSEAQGEFEDIDNTTVSDIAASRLLAPSLTAISFEEDVLLASSLSLFPSAVGQFELLAKGDIRSTKANEIFIRQSDVEPTLYPSLYLPVGEKSIRQYEIEVLTRHAERPVHETDKQPNRVVSLEGNIGSKDGDESGVILFDFAKASMFRAAEDIANVTLKIQNIQDSDFTLISAGEDIFYSTLRSSTGVFSSTDFRGIDIAGPGAALVSAGRQISLGTSLGIKTIGNLENISLAETGASLTLLAGIGDARVAGDEDAISAGSS
;
A
#
# COMPACT_ATOMS: atom_id res chain seq x y z
N LYS A 1 -29.75 -13.28 -5.37
CA LYS A 1 -28.66 -12.29 -5.38
C LYS A 1 -29.26 -10.91 -5.60
N SER A 2 -28.94 -9.95 -4.74
CA SER A 2 -29.47 -8.56 -4.74
C SER A 2 -28.96 -7.69 -5.90
N GLY A 3 -27.99 -8.18 -6.67
CA GLY A 3 -27.30 -7.40 -7.71
C GLY A 3 -26.20 -6.49 -7.15
N LEU A 4 -25.85 -6.62 -5.87
CA LEU A 4 -24.72 -5.93 -5.26
C LEU A 4 -23.44 -6.23 -6.06
N GLY A 5 -22.72 -5.18 -6.45
CA GLY A 5 -21.47 -5.37 -7.18
C GLY A 5 -21.60 -5.77 -8.65
N ALA A 6 -22.81 -5.83 -9.20
CA ALA A 6 -23.01 -6.26 -10.59
C ALA A 6 -22.34 -5.32 -11.60
N ASN A 7 -21.79 -5.88 -12.67
CA ASN A 7 -21.21 -5.14 -13.79
C ASN A 7 -22.15 -5.20 -15.02
N LEU A 8 -22.50 -4.05 -15.58
CA LEU A 8 -23.34 -3.94 -16.77
C LEU A 8 -22.72 -2.97 -17.78
N ILE A 9 -22.49 -3.47 -19.00
CA ILE A 9 -21.90 -2.72 -20.11
C ILE A 9 -22.93 -2.62 -21.23
N PHE A 10 -23.25 -1.41 -21.67
CA PHE A 10 -23.99 -1.14 -22.90
C PHE A 10 -23.08 -0.50 -23.94
N THR A 11 -23.04 -1.09 -25.14
CA THR A 11 -22.27 -0.57 -26.25
C THR A 11 -23.17 -0.33 -27.46
N GLY A 12 -22.90 0.75 -28.19
CA GLY A 12 -23.63 1.09 -29.41
C GLY A 12 -22.89 2.12 -30.26
N SER A 13 -23.27 2.27 -31.53
CA SER A 13 -22.72 3.35 -32.39
C SER A 13 -23.28 4.73 -32.05
N GLU A 14 -24.45 4.76 -31.40
CA GLU A 14 -25.10 5.91 -30.78
C GLU A 14 -25.81 5.39 -29.53
N VAL A 15 -25.76 6.13 -28.43
CA VAL A 15 -26.38 5.74 -27.16
C VAL A 15 -27.32 6.86 -26.72
N ASP A 16 -28.61 6.55 -26.64
CA ASP A 16 -29.65 7.46 -26.14
C ASP A 16 -30.30 6.80 -24.92
N PHE A 17 -30.01 7.30 -23.72
CA PHE A 17 -30.41 6.70 -22.45
C PHE A 17 -31.34 7.62 -21.66
N ALA A 18 -32.56 7.15 -21.42
CA ALA A 18 -33.62 7.88 -20.70
C ALA A 18 -34.26 7.02 -19.59
N SER A 19 -33.51 6.09 -19.01
CA SER A 19 -34.03 5.07 -18.08
C SER A 19 -33.47 5.20 -16.67
N ARG A 20 -34.03 4.40 -15.75
CA ARG A 20 -33.48 4.16 -14.41
C ARG A 20 -32.67 2.87 -14.40
N VAL A 21 -31.47 2.91 -13.82
CA VAL A 21 -30.61 1.76 -13.52
C VAL A 21 -30.25 1.81 -12.03
N GLN A 22 -30.42 0.68 -11.36
CA GLN A 22 -30.05 0.49 -9.95
C GLN A 22 -29.11 -0.72 -9.86
N LEU A 23 -27.83 -0.46 -9.58
CA LEU A 23 -26.77 -1.46 -9.47
C LEU A 23 -25.95 -1.15 -8.21
N PRO A 24 -26.47 -1.45 -7.02
CA PRO A 24 -25.84 -1.04 -5.77
C PRO A 24 -24.39 -1.54 -5.69
N SER A 25 -23.45 -0.65 -5.36
CA SER A 25 -22.00 -0.94 -5.36
C SER A 25 -21.45 -1.54 -6.66
N GLY A 26 -22.19 -1.47 -7.77
CA GLY A 26 -21.85 -2.11 -9.05
C GLY A 26 -21.22 -1.16 -10.06
N HIS A 27 -20.94 -1.69 -11.24
CA HIS A 27 -20.34 -0.94 -12.36
C HIS A 27 -21.36 -0.76 -13.48
N PHE A 28 -21.54 0.49 -13.91
CA PHE A 28 -22.37 0.83 -15.04
C PHE A 28 -21.57 1.53 -16.12
N ASN A 29 -21.44 0.88 -17.28
CA ASN A 29 -20.59 1.35 -18.37
C ASN A 29 -21.43 1.61 -19.63
N LEU A 30 -21.50 2.86 -20.07
CA LEU A 30 -22.12 3.25 -21.34
C LEU A 30 -21.02 3.62 -22.33
N ARG A 31 -20.95 2.94 -23.47
CA ARG A 31 -19.90 3.14 -24.46
C ARG A 31 -20.48 3.39 -25.85
N GLN A 32 -20.14 4.54 -26.41
CA GLN A 32 -20.33 4.83 -27.83
C GLN A 32 -19.08 4.41 -28.59
N LEU A 33 -19.22 3.48 -29.54
CA LEU A 33 -18.13 2.94 -30.36
C LEU A 33 -18.23 3.49 -31.80
N ALA A 34 -17.10 3.70 -32.46
CA ALA A 34 -17.07 4.02 -33.88
C ALA A 34 -17.65 2.83 -34.68
N GLY A 35 -18.77 3.03 -35.36
CA GLY A 35 -19.39 1.96 -36.15
C GLY A 35 -18.69 1.73 -37.50
N THR A 36 -18.79 0.51 -38.03
CA THR A 36 -18.21 0.11 -39.33
C THR A 36 -19.12 0.40 -40.55
N GLN A 37 -20.32 0.94 -40.30
CA GLN A 37 -21.31 1.34 -41.32
C GLN A 37 -21.67 2.82 -41.13
N VAL A 38 -22.20 3.46 -42.19
CA VAL A 38 -22.54 4.90 -42.31
C VAL A 38 -22.73 5.58 -40.95
N GLN A 39 -21.69 6.28 -40.51
CA GLN A 39 -21.68 6.97 -39.22
C GLN A 39 -22.64 8.16 -39.24
N PRO A 40 -23.36 8.42 -38.14
CA PRO A 40 -23.92 9.74 -37.88
C PRO A 40 -22.78 10.77 -38.01
N THR A 41 -23.03 11.94 -38.57
CA THR A 41 -21.99 12.97 -38.77
C THR A 41 -21.40 13.51 -37.47
N ASN A 42 -21.98 13.18 -36.32
CA ASN A 42 -21.49 13.39 -34.95
C ASN A 42 -22.11 12.31 -34.05
N PRO A 43 -21.46 11.16 -33.80
CA PRO A 43 -22.00 10.17 -32.88
C PRO A 43 -22.02 10.73 -31.45
N THR A 44 -23.04 10.39 -30.68
CA THR A 44 -23.22 10.92 -29.32
C THR A 44 -23.68 9.86 -28.33
N LEU A 45 -23.21 10.00 -27.09
CA LEU A 45 -23.81 9.38 -25.91
C LEU A 45 -24.65 10.45 -25.21
N THR A 46 -25.98 10.29 -25.23
CA THR A 46 -26.91 11.22 -24.61
C THR A 46 -27.60 10.59 -23.41
N LEU A 47 -27.48 11.22 -22.24
CA LEU A 47 -28.32 10.98 -21.08
C LEU A 47 -29.46 11.99 -21.09
N ARG A 48 -30.68 11.51 -21.33
CA ARG A 48 -31.88 12.33 -21.45
C ARG A 48 -32.44 12.76 -20.11
N THR A 49 -33.24 13.82 -20.11
CA THR A 49 -33.99 14.25 -18.92
C THR A 49 -34.77 13.09 -18.31
N GLY A 50 -34.56 12.87 -17.01
CA GLY A 50 -35.17 11.78 -16.24
C GLY A 50 -34.35 10.49 -16.16
N ALA A 51 -33.17 10.42 -16.80
CA ALA A 51 -32.24 9.32 -16.59
C ALA A 51 -31.71 9.30 -15.15
N GLU A 52 -31.72 8.12 -14.52
CA GLU A 52 -31.20 7.91 -13.17
C GLU A 52 -30.28 6.68 -13.17
N ILE A 53 -28.98 6.88 -12.98
CA ILE A 53 -28.00 5.82 -12.81
C ILE A 53 -27.58 5.84 -11.34
N ASN A 54 -28.02 4.85 -10.57
CA ASN A 54 -27.77 4.75 -9.15
C ASN A 54 -26.96 3.48 -8.84
N VAL A 55 -25.68 3.68 -8.57
CA VAL A 55 -24.73 2.67 -8.13
C VAL A 55 -24.32 2.84 -6.66
N ALA A 56 -25.08 3.62 -5.89
CA ALA A 56 -24.77 3.88 -4.48
C ALA A 56 -24.75 2.60 -3.64
N GLY A 57 -23.97 2.62 -2.57
CA GLY A 57 -23.87 1.51 -1.61
C GLY A 57 -25.16 1.30 -0.81
N GLN A 58 -25.16 0.27 0.04
CA GLN A 58 -26.27 -0.09 0.91
C GLN A 58 -25.79 -0.33 2.35
N SER A 59 -26.67 -0.11 3.32
CA SER A 59 -26.44 -0.51 4.72
C SER A 59 -27.12 -1.84 5.03
N PHE A 60 -26.43 -2.65 5.82
CA PHE A 60 -26.82 -3.99 6.27
C PHE A 60 -26.75 -4.03 7.80
N SER A 61 -27.80 -4.52 8.44
CA SER A 61 -27.87 -4.62 9.90
C SER A 61 -27.60 -6.06 10.35
N PHE A 62 -26.39 -6.29 10.87
CA PHE A 62 -25.98 -7.53 11.51
C PHE A 62 -26.23 -7.43 13.01
N SER A 63 -27.48 -7.67 13.41
CA SER A 63 -27.95 -7.53 14.79
C SER A 63 -27.84 -6.07 15.29
N ASP A 64 -26.95 -5.78 16.25
CA ASP A 64 -26.71 -4.45 16.82
C ASP A 64 -25.72 -3.61 15.99
N LEU A 65 -25.01 -4.24 15.04
CA LEU A 65 -24.03 -3.58 14.19
C LEU A 65 -24.62 -3.28 12.81
N THR A 66 -24.50 -2.03 12.35
CA THR A 66 -24.81 -1.66 10.96
C THR A 66 -23.51 -1.43 10.20
N VAL A 67 -23.35 -2.15 9.09
CA VAL A 67 -22.20 -2.04 8.18
C VAL A 67 -22.68 -1.70 6.78
N SER A 68 -21.87 -1.00 6.00
CA SER A 68 -22.27 -0.51 4.68
C SER A 68 -21.32 -0.94 3.57
N SER A 69 -21.88 -1.18 2.38
CA SER A 69 -21.11 -1.36 1.15
C SER A 69 -20.76 -0.01 0.52
N PRO A 70 -19.66 0.09 -0.25
CA PRO A 70 -19.26 1.36 -0.87
C PRO A 70 -20.13 1.73 -2.07
N GLY A 71 -19.96 2.95 -2.56
CA GLY A 71 -20.48 3.36 -3.87
C GLY A 71 -19.78 2.63 -5.01
N GLY A 72 -20.53 2.35 -6.08
CA GLY A 72 -20.04 1.72 -7.31
C GLY A 72 -19.46 2.72 -8.31
N GLU A 73 -19.34 2.32 -9.56
CA GLU A 73 -18.72 3.12 -10.61
C GLU A 73 -19.66 3.38 -11.78
N ILE A 74 -19.62 4.62 -12.29
CA ILE A 74 -20.31 5.03 -13.51
C ILE A 74 -19.26 5.47 -14.52
N SER A 75 -19.21 4.84 -15.68
CA SER A 75 -18.32 5.21 -16.78
C SER A 75 -19.13 5.51 -18.04
N LEU A 76 -18.92 6.70 -18.59
CA LEU A 76 -19.51 7.17 -19.83
C LEU A 76 -18.37 7.40 -20.83
N SER A 77 -18.36 6.70 -21.96
CA SER A 77 -17.28 6.84 -22.94
C SER A 77 -17.77 6.94 -24.38
N THR A 78 -17.04 7.69 -25.19
CA THR A 78 -17.24 7.84 -26.64
C THR A 78 -15.90 7.75 -27.36
N GLU A 79 -15.78 6.93 -28.41
CA GLU A 79 -14.53 6.82 -29.17
C GLU A 79 -14.31 7.98 -30.15
N THR A 80 -15.37 8.58 -30.71
CA THR A 80 -15.28 9.58 -31.79
C THR A 80 -16.34 10.69 -31.66
N GLY A 81 -16.96 10.81 -30.49
CA GLY A 81 -18.21 11.53 -30.29
C GLY A 81 -18.24 12.41 -29.05
N SER A 82 -19.38 13.07 -28.84
CA SER A 82 -19.62 13.90 -27.65
C SER A 82 -20.50 13.18 -26.62
N VAL A 83 -20.32 13.53 -25.35
CA VAL A 83 -21.22 13.14 -24.26
C VAL A 83 -22.16 14.30 -23.95
N LEU A 84 -23.47 14.04 -23.93
CA LEU A 84 -24.52 15.02 -23.63
C LEU A 84 -25.27 14.56 -22.37
N ILE A 85 -25.33 15.42 -21.35
CA ILE A 85 -26.07 15.18 -20.10
C ILE A 85 -27.13 16.28 -19.95
N GLU A 86 -28.40 15.92 -20.18
CA GLU A 86 -29.55 16.82 -20.13
C GLU A 86 -29.97 17.19 -18.69
N ASP A 87 -30.97 18.07 -18.57
CA ASP A 87 -31.50 18.53 -17.29
C ASP A 87 -32.05 17.38 -16.43
N ASN A 88 -31.85 17.45 -15.11
CA ASN A 88 -32.39 16.50 -14.13
C ASN A 88 -31.94 15.04 -14.35
N VAL A 89 -30.79 14.80 -14.99
CA VAL A 89 -30.10 13.51 -14.96
C VAL A 89 -29.48 13.30 -13.58
N ILE A 90 -29.62 12.10 -13.02
CA ILE A 90 -29.03 11.73 -11.73
C ILE A 90 -27.97 10.65 -11.96
N LEU A 91 -26.73 10.93 -11.56
CA LEU A 91 -25.65 9.95 -11.44
C LEU A 91 -25.26 9.86 -9.97
N ASN A 92 -25.48 8.71 -9.33
CA ASN A 92 -25.26 8.54 -7.90
C ASN A 92 -24.35 7.33 -7.62
N ALA A 93 -23.15 7.61 -7.12
CA ALA A 93 -22.14 6.68 -6.65
C ALA A 93 -21.81 6.92 -5.16
N SER A 94 -22.78 7.39 -4.37
CA SER A 94 -22.59 7.64 -2.93
C SER A 94 -22.36 6.35 -2.13
N SER A 95 -21.73 6.47 -0.97
CA SER A 95 -21.54 5.36 -0.05
C SER A 95 -22.87 4.87 0.55
N GLY A 96 -22.91 3.63 1.05
CA GLY A 96 -24.10 3.09 1.69
C GLY A 96 -24.35 3.66 3.08
N GLY A 97 -23.29 4.11 3.75
CA GLY A 97 -23.35 4.64 5.12
C GLY A 97 -21.99 5.08 5.65
N VAL A 98 -21.91 5.29 6.95
CA VAL A 98 -20.80 6.03 7.58
C VAL A 98 -19.46 5.30 7.59
N ASP A 99 -19.47 3.98 7.45
CA ASP A 99 -18.33 3.07 7.52
C ASP A 99 -17.85 2.61 6.14
N SER A 100 -18.29 3.29 5.08
CA SER A 100 -18.04 2.93 3.69
C SER A 100 -17.65 4.12 2.84
N SER A 101 -16.90 3.85 1.77
CA SER A 101 -16.44 4.86 0.82
C SER A 101 -17.44 5.08 -0.32
N ALA A 102 -17.50 6.30 -0.84
CA ALA A 102 -18.14 6.62 -2.11
C ALA A 102 -17.33 6.06 -3.30
N GLY A 103 -18.01 5.98 -4.43
CA GLY A 103 -17.51 5.42 -5.67
C GLY A 103 -16.95 6.46 -6.65
N SER A 104 -16.96 6.12 -7.94
CA SER A 104 -16.37 6.92 -9.01
C SER A 104 -17.36 7.26 -10.13
N ILE A 105 -17.17 8.44 -10.73
CA ILE A 105 -17.80 8.82 -12.00
C ILE A 105 -16.69 9.22 -12.98
N GLN A 106 -16.65 8.55 -14.13
CA GLN A 106 -15.72 8.80 -15.22
C GLN A 106 -16.47 9.18 -16.50
N ILE A 107 -15.97 10.22 -17.19
CA ILE A 107 -16.47 10.65 -18.48
C ILE A 107 -15.29 10.77 -19.46
N GLU A 108 -15.32 9.98 -20.52
CA GLU A 108 -14.28 9.88 -21.54
C GLU A 108 -14.85 10.26 -22.92
N ALA A 109 -14.61 11.50 -23.33
CA ALA A 109 -14.94 12.05 -24.65
C ALA A 109 -13.67 12.54 -25.36
N SER A 110 -12.66 11.68 -25.47
CA SER A 110 -11.31 12.04 -25.93
C SER A 110 -11.21 12.61 -27.35
N SER A 111 -12.27 12.56 -28.14
CA SER A 111 -12.36 13.17 -29.48
C SER A 111 -13.66 13.97 -29.67
N GLY A 112 -14.23 14.49 -28.59
CA GLY A 112 -15.39 15.38 -28.66
C GLY A 112 -15.70 16.12 -27.36
N ASP A 113 -16.73 16.95 -27.41
CA ASP A 113 -17.14 17.78 -26.26
C ASP A 113 -17.92 16.98 -25.20
N LEU A 114 -17.84 17.43 -23.94
CA LEU A 114 -18.87 17.20 -22.93
C LEU A 114 -19.84 18.40 -22.90
N LYS A 115 -21.13 18.13 -23.06
CA LYS A 115 -22.21 19.12 -22.88
C LYS A 115 -23.03 18.76 -21.65
N LEU A 116 -22.96 19.60 -20.63
CA LEU A 116 -23.50 19.30 -19.30
C LEU A 116 -24.54 20.33 -18.88
N SER A 117 -25.73 19.86 -18.49
CA SER A 117 -26.70 20.73 -17.83
C SER A 117 -26.24 21.09 -16.41
N PRO A 118 -26.33 22.38 -16.00
CA PRO A 118 -26.12 22.76 -14.60
C PRO A 118 -27.22 22.24 -13.66
N LEU A 119 -28.32 21.69 -14.21
CA LEU A 119 -29.40 21.05 -13.46
C LEU A 119 -29.22 19.52 -13.34
N ALA A 120 -28.11 18.97 -13.82
CA ALA A 120 -27.74 17.59 -13.56
C ALA A 120 -27.32 17.41 -12.08
N LYS A 121 -27.50 16.20 -11.56
CA LYS A 121 -27.10 15.83 -10.20
C LYS A 121 -26.08 14.69 -10.28
N ILE A 122 -24.83 15.00 -9.99
CA ILE A 122 -23.75 14.02 -9.90
C ILE A 122 -23.29 13.93 -8.45
N GLU A 123 -23.30 12.72 -7.88
CA GLU A 123 -23.03 12.51 -6.46
C GLU A 123 -22.16 11.28 -6.24
N ALA A 124 -21.18 11.42 -5.37
CA ALA A 124 -20.37 10.38 -4.77
C ALA A 124 -20.08 10.78 -3.32
N LYS A 125 -21.14 10.88 -2.51
CA LYS A 125 -21.05 11.35 -1.12
C LYS A 125 -20.76 10.20 -0.18
N ASP A 126 -19.93 10.44 0.82
CA ASP A 126 -19.74 9.60 2.00
C ASP A 126 -19.82 10.45 3.28
N SER A 127 -19.78 9.81 4.44
CA SER A 127 -19.90 10.49 5.74
C SER A 127 -18.66 11.30 6.12
N GLN A 128 -17.50 10.88 5.61
CA GLN A 128 -16.20 11.50 5.89
C GLN A 128 -15.79 12.51 4.83
N ALA A 129 -16.57 12.63 3.75
CA ALA A 129 -16.27 13.46 2.59
C ALA A 129 -14.85 13.21 2.05
N SER A 130 -14.40 11.96 1.89
CA SER A 130 -12.98 11.70 1.57
C SER A 130 -12.73 10.77 0.38
N SER A 131 -13.73 9.99 -0.07
CA SER A 131 -13.45 8.87 -0.99
C SER A 131 -14.03 8.99 -2.42
N GLY A 132 -14.91 9.95 -2.69
CA GLY A 132 -15.53 10.13 -4.01
C GLY A 132 -14.54 10.58 -5.10
N ARG A 133 -14.58 9.95 -6.29
CA ARG A 133 -13.65 10.22 -7.41
C ARG A 133 -14.39 10.70 -8.66
N PHE A 134 -13.89 11.75 -9.28
CA PHE A 134 -14.37 12.27 -10.57
C PHE A 134 -13.22 12.31 -11.58
N SER A 135 -13.49 11.84 -12.81
CA SER A 135 -12.57 11.96 -13.94
C SER A 135 -13.31 12.43 -15.19
N LEU A 136 -12.72 13.41 -15.88
CA LEU A 136 -13.18 13.95 -17.16
C LEU A 136 -12.00 14.05 -18.13
N ASN A 137 -12.17 13.49 -19.32
CA ASN A 137 -11.34 13.77 -20.50
C ASN A 137 -12.24 14.18 -21.66
N ALA A 138 -12.08 15.39 -22.20
CA ALA A 138 -12.88 15.88 -23.32
C ALA A 138 -12.12 16.92 -24.14
N ASP A 139 -12.57 17.21 -25.36
CA ASP A 139 -12.04 18.38 -26.11
C ASP A 139 -12.38 19.68 -25.39
N ARG A 140 -13.67 19.86 -25.09
CA ARG A 140 -14.22 21.04 -24.40
C ARG A 140 -15.38 20.63 -23.48
N LEU A 141 -15.62 21.43 -22.45
CA LEU A 141 -16.81 21.40 -21.60
C LEU A 141 -17.62 22.69 -21.77
N THR A 142 -18.90 22.54 -22.12
CA THR A 142 -19.87 23.65 -22.21
C THR A 142 -21.21 23.27 -21.60
N SER A 143 -22.05 24.26 -21.30
CA SER A 143 -23.44 23.98 -20.92
C SER A 143 -24.20 23.42 -22.11
N ILE A 144 -25.25 22.65 -21.84
CA ILE A 144 -26.02 22.00 -22.92
C ILE A 144 -26.65 23.00 -23.91
N ASP A 145 -26.98 24.22 -23.47
CA ASP A 145 -27.49 25.31 -24.29
C ASP A 145 -26.38 26.24 -24.86
N GLY A 146 -25.12 25.97 -24.53
CA GLY A 146 -23.94 26.75 -24.93
C GLY A 146 -23.81 28.13 -24.27
N SER A 147 -24.65 28.47 -23.28
CA SER A 147 -24.62 29.77 -22.60
C SER A 147 -23.45 29.94 -21.62
N VAL A 148 -22.91 28.83 -21.08
CA VAL A 148 -21.75 28.82 -20.19
C VAL A 148 -20.63 28.04 -20.88
N THR A 149 -19.51 28.73 -21.12
CA THR A 149 -18.32 28.19 -21.79
C THR A 149 -17.13 28.07 -20.85
N ASP A 150 -17.25 28.50 -19.59
CA ASP A 150 -16.22 28.30 -18.57
C ASP A 150 -16.47 26.96 -17.87
N ALA A 151 -15.50 26.05 -17.99
CA ALA A 151 -15.64 24.67 -17.52
C ALA A 151 -15.88 24.59 -16.00
N MET A 152 -15.14 25.38 -15.22
CA MET A 152 -15.22 25.33 -13.76
C MET A 152 -16.47 26.03 -13.21
N SER A 153 -17.02 27.02 -13.90
CA SER A 153 -18.35 27.56 -13.57
C SER A 153 -19.45 26.50 -13.60
N LEU A 154 -19.30 25.46 -14.43
CA LEU A 154 -20.21 24.30 -14.49
C LEU A 154 -19.83 23.22 -13.47
N LEU A 155 -18.55 22.83 -13.43
CA LEU A 155 -18.10 21.70 -12.60
C LEU A 155 -18.04 22.04 -11.11
N HIS A 156 -17.56 23.21 -10.72
CA HIS A 156 -17.37 23.58 -9.31
C HIS A 156 -18.60 23.28 -8.43
N PRO A 157 -19.82 23.78 -8.74
CA PRO A 157 -20.98 23.48 -7.90
C PRO A 157 -21.35 21.98 -7.90
N LEU A 158 -21.11 21.27 -9.00
CA LEU A 158 -21.41 19.83 -9.10
C LEU A 158 -20.41 18.98 -8.33
N LEU A 159 -19.12 19.32 -8.37
CA LEU A 159 -18.07 18.59 -7.67
C LEU A 159 -18.16 18.80 -6.16
N VAL A 160 -18.36 20.04 -5.72
CA VAL A 160 -18.51 20.40 -4.29
C VAL A 160 -19.77 19.79 -3.70
N ASN A 161 -20.93 19.99 -4.34
CA ASN A 161 -22.20 19.43 -3.83
C ASN A 161 -22.29 17.91 -4.06
N GLY A 162 -21.48 17.36 -4.95
CA GLY A 162 -21.43 15.95 -5.30
C GLY A 162 -20.59 15.10 -4.34
N GLY A 163 -19.61 15.68 -3.62
CA GLY A 163 -18.79 14.96 -2.66
C GLY A 163 -17.51 14.31 -3.24
N PHE A 164 -17.02 14.80 -4.37
CA PHE A 164 -15.83 14.24 -5.04
C PHE A 164 -14.52 14.72 -4.39
N GLN A 165 -14.20 14.18 -3.22
CA GLN A 165 -13.09 14.67 -2.39
C GLN A 165 -11.86 13.74 -2.34
N ARG A 166 -11.86 12.62 -3.05
CA ARG A 166 -10.64 11.78 -3.20
C ARG A 166 -9.79 12.20 -4.37
N ARG A 167 -10.43 12.35 -5.54
CA ARG A 167 -9.77 12.72 -6.79
C ARG A 167 -10.69 13.56 -7.65
N GLN A 168 -10.14 14.65 -8.19
CA GLN A 168 -10.74 15.41 -9.28
C GLN A 168 -9.71 15.48 -10.41
N ALA A 169 -9.90 14.64 -11.44
CA ALA A 169 -9.09 14.62 -12.65
C ALA A 169 -9.89 15.26 -13.80
N ILE A 170 -9.38 16.34 -14.36
CA ILE A 170 -10.03 17.11 -15.41
C ILE A 170 -8.99 17.39 -16.48
N ARG A 171 -9.18 16.79 -17.65
CA ARG A 171 -8.40 17.05 -18.86
C ARG A 171 -9.30 17.65 -19.93
N LEU A 172 -8.93 18.82 -20.40
CA LEU A 172 -9.57 19.51 -21.52
C LEU A 172 -8.53 19.72 -22.62
N ARG A 173 -8.76 19.15 -23.80
CA ARG A 173 -7.75 19.18 -24.86
C ARG A 173 -7.62 20.55 -25.52
N GLN A 174 -8.73 21.26 -25.70
CA GLN A 174 -8.82 22.48 -26.52
C GLN A 174 -9.47 23.66 -25.76
N GLN A 175 -9.30 23.73 -24.44
CA GLN A 175 -9.95 24.74 -23.61
C GLN A 175 -9.16 25.06 -22.33
N ASP A 176 -8.97 26.36 -22.08
CA ASP A 176 -8.45 26.89 -20.80
C ASP A 176 -9.22 26.36 -19.58
N ILE A 177 -8.49 26.22 -18.46
CA ILE A 177 -9.08 25.97 -17.14
C ILE A 177 -8.89 27.21 -16.26
N LEU A 178 -9.98 27.79 -15.78
CA LEU A 178 -9.98 28.91 -14.83
C LEU A 178 -10.65 28.49 -13.51
N VAL A 179 -9.90 28.50 -12.40
CA VAL A 179 -10.47 28.39 -11.05
C VAL A 179 -10.67 29.80 -10.50
N ALA A 180 -11.90 30.33 -10.55
CA ALA A 180 -12.20 31.71 -10.19
C ALA A 180 -12.03 32.01 -8.69
N ALA A 181 -11.88 33.28 -8.33
CA ALA A 181 -11.54 33.72 -6.96
C ALA A 181 -12.58 33.34 -5.89
N ASP A 182 -13.84 33.13 -6.28
CA ASP A 182 -14.93 32.68 -5.41
C ASP A 182 -15.10 31.16 -5.39
N GLN A 183 -14.29 30.41 -6.14
CA GLN A 183 -14.34 28.96 -6.22
C GLN A 183 -13.37 28.31 -5.24
N GLN A 184 -13.84 27.26 -4.56
CA GLN A 184 -13.06 26.44 -3.65
C GLN A 184 -13.34 24.98 -3.93
N LEU A 185 -12.33 24.27 -4.41
CA LEU A 185 -12.41 22.84 -4.67
C LEU A 185 -11.71 22.11 -3.53
N SER A 186 -12.24 20.96 -3.14
CA SER A 186 -11.66 20.10 -2.10
C SER A 186 -11.54 18.68 -2.62
N ALA A 187 -10.32 18.16 -2.70
CA ALA A 187 -10.02 16.76 -3.01
C ALA A 187 -8.59 16.39 -2.67
N GLU A 188 -8.32 15.19 -2.14
CA GLU A 188 -6.95 14.73 -1.83
C GLU A 188 -6.02 14.72 -3.05
N GLN A 189 -6.56 14.58 -4.27
CA GLN A 189 -5.82 14.57 -5.52
C GLN A 189 -6.48 15.46 -6.58
N PHE A 190 -5.72 16.41 -7.14
CA PHE A 190 -6.11 17.20 -8.31
C PHE A 190 -5.19 16.89 -9.49
N TYR A 191 -5.80 16.64 -10.65
CA TYR A 191 -5.11 16.61 -11.95
C TYR A 191 -5.86 17.54 -12.87
N LEU A 192 -5.37 18.76 -13.08
CA LEU A 192 -5.97 19.70 -14.03
C LEU A 192 -5.04 19.82 -15.23
N VAL A 193 -5.51 19.39 -16.39
CA VAL A 193 -4.72 19.34 -17.62
C VAL A 193 -5.45 20.11 -18.72
N SER A 194 -4.77 21.08 -19.31
CA SER A 194 -5.23 21.84 -20.48
C SER A 194 -4.18 21.67 -21.58
N ASP A 195 -4.43 20.80 -22.58
CA ASP A 195 -3.35 20.37 -23.49
C ASP A 195 -2.83 21.48 -24.43
N THR A 196 -3.73 22.35 -24.95
CA THR A 196 -3.39 23.45 -25.88
C THR A 196 -3.81 24.82 -25.34
N GLY A 197 -3.91 24.96 -24.02
CA GLY A 197 -4.48 26.17 -23.41
C GLY A 197 -3.88 26.46 -22.04
N SER A 198 -4.30 27.58 -21.46
CA SER A 198 -3.77 28.07 -20.18
C SER A 198 -4.51 27.50 -18.96
N ILE A 199 -3.82 27.39 -17.83
CA ILE A 199 -4.45 27.15 -16.52
C ILE A 199 -4.26 28.39 -15.64
N ARG A 200 -5.37 28.98 -15.15
CA ARG A 200 -5.35 30.12 -14.22
C ARG A 200 -6.07 29.77 -12.93
N VAL A 201 -5.41 29.96 -11.79
CA VAL A 201 -5.97 29.74 -10.45
C VAL A 201 -6.04 31.07 -9.71
N ALA A 202 -7.25 31.52 -9.39
CA ALA A 202 -7.52 32.67 -8.53
C ALA A 202 -8.17 32.27 -7.20
N GLY A 203 -8.84 31.12 -7.18
CA GLY A 203 -9.51 30.56 -6.00
C GLY A 203 -8.62 29.61 -5.19
N THR A 204 -9.26 28.61 -4.57
CA THR A 204 -8.58 27.62 -3.72
C THR A 204 -8.68 26.20 -4.28
N LEU A 205 -7.55 25.51 -4.35
CA LEU A 205 -7.46 24.06 -4.48
C LEU A 205 -7.03 23.48 -3.13
N ASN A 206 -7.95 22.80 -2.43
CA ASN A 206 -7.70 22.19 -1.13
C ASN A 206 -7.54 20.67 -1.22
N ALA A 207 -6.30 20.22 -1.23
CA ALA A 207 -5.88 18.82 -1.21
C ALA A 207 -5.29 18.37 0.13
N HIS A 208 -5.51 19.11 1.22
CA HIS A 208 -5.18 18.58 2.54
C HIS A 208 -5.80 17.20 2.76
N SER A 209 -4.98 16.27 3.19
CA SER A 209 -5.40 14.90 3.50
C SER A 209 -4.70 14.43 4.78
N GLU A 210 -5.06 13.25 5.27
CA GLU A 210 -4.31 12.65 6.39
C GLU A 210 -2.84 12.37 6.05
N ARG A 211 -2.48 12.24 4.77
CA ARG A 211 -1.14 11.81 4.30
C ARG A 211 -0.48 12.74 3.29
N GLY A 212 -0.93 13.99 3.22
CA GLY A 212 -0.50 14.92 2.19
C GLY A 212 -1.30 14.75 0.91
N GLY A 213 -1.58 15.87 0.24
CA GLY A 213 -2.30 15.90 -1.03
C GLY A 213 -1.40 15.76 -2.24
N LEU A 214 -2.00 15.53 -3.40
CA LEU A 214 -1.31 15.65 -4.69
C LEU A 214 -2.04 16.66 -5.58
N VAL A 215 -1.32 17.65 -6.07
CA VAL A 215 -1.83 18.63 -7.03
C VAL A 215 -0.93 18.64 -8.24
N GLU A 216 -1.44 18.22 -9.39
CA GLU A 216 -0.77 18.33 -10.68
C GLU A 216 -1.56 19.27 -11.59
N LEU A 217 -0.93 20.37 -11.99
CA LEU A 217 -1.47 21.33 -12.94
C LEU A 217 -0.56 21.33 -14.17
N ALA A 218 -1.09 20.97 -15.33
CA ALA A 218 -0.34 20.89 -16.58
C ALA A 218 -1.02 21.70 -17.68
N ALA A 219 -0.38 22.77 -18.12
CA ALA A 219 -0.83 23.62 -19.23
C ALA A 219 0.03 23.36 -20.47
N GLY A 220 -0.59 23.45 -21.65
CA GLY A 220 0.11 23.63 -22.92
C GLY A 220 0.79 24.99 -22.96
N ASP A 221 0.03 26.02 -22.56
CA ASP A 221 0.48 27.43 -22.57
C ASP A 221 0.93 27.88 -21.15
N GLU A 222 0.51 29.08 -20.73
CA GLU A 222 0.79 29.70 -19.44
C GLU A 222 0.01 29.03 -18.28
N LEU A 223 0.71 28.84 -17.15
CA LEU A 223 0.12 28.44 -15.88
C LEU A 223 0.28 29.58 -14.87
N GLU A 224 -0.83 30.18 -14.43
CA GLU A 224 -0.81 31.33 -13.52
C GLU A 224 -1.54 31.03 -12.19
N LEU A 225 -0.84 31.18 -11.07
CA LEU A 225 -1.44 31.38 -9.74
C LEU A 225 -1.54 32.89 -9.49
N LEU A 226 -2.77 33.40 -9.51
CA LEU A 226 -3.08 34.83 -9.32
C LEU A 226 -2.90 35.23 -7.85
N SER A 227 -2.76 36.53 -7.59
CA SER A 227 -2.73 37.07 -6.22
C SER A 227 -3.99 36.65 -5.44
N GLY A 228 -3.80 36.02 -4.28
CA GLY A 228 -4.88 35.49 -3.43
C GLY A 228 -5.24 34.03 -3.70
N ALA A 229 -4.70 33.41 -4.75
CA ALA A 229 -4.86 31.99 -5.04
C ALA A 229 -4.21 31.12 -3.97
N LYS A 230 -4.79 29.95 -3.72
CA LYS A 230 -4.32 29.03 -2.69
C LYS A 230 -4.28 27.60 -3.19
N ILE A 231 -3.13 26.96 -3.06
CA ILE A 231 -2.98 25.52 -3.20
C ILE A 231 -2.59 24.96 -1.84
N PHE A 232 -3.39 24.03 -1.35
CA PHE A 232 -3.14 23.36 -0.10
C PHE A 232 -3.00 21.87 -0.35
N ALA A 233 -1.92 21.25 0.10
CA ALA A 233 -1.63 19.84 -0.04
C ALA A 233 -0.91 19.28 1.19
N GLY A 234 -1.04 19.93 2.35
CA GLY A 234 -0.43 19.46 3.60
C GLY A 234 -1.05 18.17 4.14
N ALA A 235 -0.37 17.57 5.12
CA ALA A 235 -0.81 16.38 5.83
C ALA A 235 -1.32 16.72 7.23
N SER A 236 -2.39 16.05 7.68
CA SER A 236 -2.90 16.18 9.06
C SER A 236 -2.56 15.01 9.97
N GLY A 237 -2.16 13.85 9.42
CA GLY A 237 -1.82 12.65 10.19
C GLY A 237 -0.48 12.77 10.93
N ALA A 238 -0.37 12.17 12.10
CA ALA A 238 0.91 12.13 12.82
C ALA A 238 1.97 11.36 12.01
N ASN A 239 3.20 11.86 11.98
CA ASN A 239 4.33 11.34 11.20
C ASN A 239 4.09 11.22 9.69
N ALA A 240 3.01 11.81 9.17
CA ALA A 240 2.72 11.79 7.75
C ALA A 240 3.44 12.95 7.03
N ASP A 241 4.14 12.61 5.95
CA ASP A 241 4.82 13.60 5.12
C ASP A 241 3.85 14.54 4.42
N GLY A 242 4.28 15.79 4.23
CA GLY A 242 3.53 16.77 3.45
C GLY A 242 3.36 16.34 2.00
N GLY A 243 2.32 16.84 1.34
CA GLY A 243 1.98 16.45 -0.02
C GLY A 243 2.87 17.06 -1.10
N ARG A 244 2.49 16.82 -2.35
CA ARG A 244 3.23 17.21 -3.54
C ARG A 244 2.42 18.12 -4.46
N VAL A 245 3.06 19.17 -4.97
CA VAL A 245 2.52 20.07 -5.98
C VAL A 245 3.45 20.07 -7.21
N ASP A 246 2.94 19.66 -8.36
CA ASP A 246 3.61 19.69 -9.66
C ASP A 246 2.92 20.73 -10.56
N LEU A 247 3.65 21.76 -10.98
CA LEU A 247 3.18 22.82 -11.87
C LEU A 247 3.97 22.77 -13.17
N ILE A 248 3.29 22.54 -14.30
CA ILE A 248 3.93 22.19 -15.58
C ILE A 248 3.43 23.14 -16.66
N ALA A 249 4.37 23.83 -17.32
CA ALA A 249 4.15 24.57 -18.56
C ALA A 249 5.37 24.33 -19.46
N LEU A 250 5.21 23.46 -20.47
CA LEU A 250 6.32 22.95 -21.29
C LEU A 250 6.08 23.07 -22.80
N ASP A 251 5.07 23.83 -23.26
CA ASP A 251 4.77 24.02 -24.70
C ASP A 251 4.54 22.68 -25.42
N SER A 252 3.56 21.90 -24.96
CA SER A 252 3.30 20.56 -25.51
C SER A 252 2.79 20.55 -26.95
N ASP A 253 2.23 21.67 -27.41
CA ASP A 253 1.73 21.84 -28.79
C ASP A 253 2.70 22.61 -29.70
N GLU A 254 3.84 23.04 -29.17
CA GLU A 254 4.96 23.70 -29.90
C GLU A 254 4.55 24.97 -30.64
N ASP A 255 3.57 25.68 -30.09
CA ASP A 255 3.02 26.87 -30.70
C ASP A 255 3.88 28.13 -30.38
N ASP A 256 4.78 28.03 -29.39
CA ASP A 256 5.64 29.10 -28.89
C ASP A 256 7.11 28.67 -28.65
N VAL A 257 7.70 28.01 -29.67
CA VAL A 257 9.08 27.44 -29.65
C VAL A 257 10.18 28.39 -29.14
N ASN A 258 10.10 29.69 -29.42
CA ASN A 258 11.10 30.69 -28.99
C ASN A 258 10.58 31.62 -27.89
N GLY A 259 9.39 31.34 -27.37
CA GLY A 259 8.54 32.38 -26.80
C GLY A 259 8.58 32.49 -25.30
N SER A 260 7.85 33.51 -24.84
CA SER A 260 7.81 33.93 -23.45
C SER A 260 6.49 33.54 -22.77
N ARG A 261 5.55 32.85 -23.46
CA ARG A 261 4.19 32.66 -22.96
C ARG A 261 4.05 31.41 -22.08
N ASP A 262 4.66 30.29 -22.45
CA ASP A 262 4.46 29.01 -21.74
C ASP A 262 5.43 28.89 -20.57
N ARG A 263 5.10 29.67 -19.54
CA ARG A 263 5.83 29.73 -18.29
C ARG A 263 4.86 29.57 -17.13
N VAL A 264 5.43 29.19 -15.99
CA VAL A 264 4.71 29.16 -14.72
C VAL A 264 4.89 30.50 -14.00
N ASP A 265 3.77 31.13 -13.64
CA ASP A 265 3.70 32.40 -12.94
C ASP A 265 2.96 32.25 -11.60
N LEU A 266 3.71 32.35 -10.51
CA LEU A 266 3.25 32.32 -9.14
C LEU A 266 3.27 33.73 -8.56
N ARG A 267 2.17 34.47 -8.75
CA ARG A 267 2.10 35.90 -8.45
C ARG A 267 2.19 36.17 -6.95
N ALA A 268 2.82 37.29 -6.60
CA ALA A 268 2.91 37.73 -5.21
C ALA A 268 1.53 37.76 -4.52
N GLY A 269 1.45 37.16 -3.33
CA GLY A 269 0.19 37.04 -2.57
C GLY A 269 -0.59 35.75 -2.83
N SER A 270 -0.11 34.86 -3.71
CA SER A 270 -0.55 33.46 -3.76
C SER A 270 0.16 32.60 -2.69
N GLU A 271 -0.46 31.49 -2.31
CA GLU A 271 -0.02 30.61 -1.22
C GLU A 271 0.01 29.14 -1.67
N ILE A 272 1.09 28.43 -1.35
CA ILE A 272 1.22 26.98 -1.49
C ILE A 272 1.58 26.41 -0.11
N ASP A 273 0.72 25.56 0.46
CA ASP A 273 0.97 24.86 1.72
C ASP A 273 1.15 23.37 1.46
N VAL A 274 2.32 22.84 1.75
CA VAL A 274 2.64 21.41 1.66
C VAL A 274 3.20 20.90 3.00
N SER A 275 2.73 21.45 4.11
CA SER A 275 3.20 21.08 5.45
C SER A 275 3.00 19.60 5.76
N GLY A 276 3.97 19.00 6.45
CA GLY A 276 3.80 17.69 7.07
C GLY A 276 2.91 17.75 8.31
N GLY A 277 2.34 16.61 8.67
CA GLY A 277 1.62 16.49 9.92
C GLY A 277 2.56 16.54 11.12
N ALA A 278 2.03 16.43 12.34
CA ALA A 278 2.86 16.49 13.54
C ALA A 278 3.93 15.37 13.53
N GLY A 279 5.21 15.74 13.47
CA GLY A 279 6.34 14.80 13.38
C GLY A 279 6.63 14.27 11.97
N GLY A 280 5.84 14.63 10.96
CA GLY A 280 6.08 14.28 9.55
C GLY A 280 7.03 15.26 8.86
N ARG A 281 7.62 14.84 7.74
CA ARG A 281 8.50 15.71 6.95
C ARG A 281 7.67 16.73 6.15
N GLY A 282 8.31 17.83 5.76
CA GLY A 282 7.69 18.76 4.81
C GLY A 282 7.40 18.12 3.45
N GLY A 283 6.52 18.73 2.67
CA GLY A 283 6.14 18.27 1.34
C GLY A 283 7.00 18.86 0.21
N GLN A 284 6.57 18.69 -1.02
CA GLN A 284 7.35 19.01 -2.22
C GLN A 284 6.59 19.95 -3.17
N VAL A 285 7.29 20.93 -3.72
CA VAL A 285 6.78 21.79 -4.79
C VAL A 285 7.76 21.77 -5.95
N PHE A 286 7.27 21.37 -7.13
CA PHE A 286 8.02 21.34 -8.37
C PHE A 286 7.37 22.26 -9.40
N VAL A 287 8.18 23.12 -10.01
CA VAL A 287 7.80 23.90 -11.19
C VAL A 287 8.62 23.39 -12.35
N HIS A 288 7.99 22.91 -13.40
CA HIS A 288 8.66 22.43 -14.62
C HIS A 288 8.64 23.53 -15.67
N THR A 289 9.82 23.88 -16.17
CA THR A 289 9.99 24.91 -17.20
C THR A 289 11.00 24.49 -18.25
N ARG A 290 11.02 25.16 -19.40
CA ARG A 290 11.91 24.86 -20.54
C ARG A 290 13.28 25.51 -20.39
N GLN A 291 14.31 24.76 -20.75
CA GLN A 291 15.59 25.34 -21.16
C GLN A 291 15.43 26.00 -22.55
N GLN A 292 16.13 27.11 -22.79
CA GLN A 292 16.06 27.86 -24.05
C GLN A 292 17.45 28.03 -24.66
N ASP A 293 17.57 27.62 -25.93
CA ASP A 293 18.65 27.98 -26.84
C ASP A 293 18.13 29.14 -27.70
N LEU A 294 18.47 30.37 -27.31
CA LEU A 294 17.87 31.58 -27.88
C LEU A 294 18.46 31.93 -29.25
N ASP A 295 19.71 31.52 -29.51
CA ASP A 295 20.40 31.78 -30.76
C ASP A 295 20.52 30.57 -31.70
N GLN A 296 20.02 29.41 -31.25
CA GLN A 296 19.95 28.14 -31.97
C GLN A 296 21.33 27.59 -32.35
N ASP A 297 22.36 27.87 -31.54
CA ASP A 297 23.73 27.37 -31.75
C ASP A 297 23.98 25.97 -31.15
N GLY A 298 22.98 25.40 -30.47
CA GLY A 298 23.03 24.12 -29.79
C GLY A 298 23.51 24.22 -28.33
N ILE A 299 23.69 25.42 -27.79
CA ILE A 299 24.02 25.70 -26.40
C ILE A 299 22.80 26.35 -25.73
N ILE A 300 22.58 26.01 -24.46
CA ILE A 300 21.47 26.57 -23.69
C ILE A 300 21.88 27.95 -23.15
N ASP A 301 21.15 28.98 -23.55
CA ASP A 301 21.39 30.38 -23.19
C ASP A 301 20.62 30.82 -21.95
N ALA A 302 19.46 30.22 -21.71
CA ALA A 302 18.52 30.70 -20.71
C ALA A 302 17.59 29.59 -20.18
N VAL A 303 16.91 29.91 -19.09
CA VAL A 303 15.76 29.17 -18.58
C VAL A 303 14.55 30.09 -18.63
N LEU A 304 13.41 29.59 -19.11
CA LEU A 304 12.19 30.39 -19.17
C LEU A 304 11.60 30.55 -17.75
N ILE A 305 11.79 31.71 -17.12
CA ILE A 305 11.39 31.95 -15.73
C ILE A 305 10.25 32.98 -15.68
N GLY A 306 9.12 32.60 -15.06
CA GLY A 306 8.02 33.51 -14.71
C GLY A 306 8.20 34.19 -13.34
N ASP A 307 7.18 34.89 -12.86
CA ASP A 307 7.14 35.36 -11.48
C ASP A 307 7.06 34.14 -10.53
N LEU A 308 7.92 34.03 -9.52
CA LEU A 308 7.93 32.92 -8.57
C LEU A 308 7.79 33.42 -7.12
N SER A 309 6.93 34.41 -6.92
CA SER A 309 6.71 35.13 -5.66
C SER A 309 5.64 34.52 -4.73
N ALA A 310 5.13 33.32 -5.02
CA ALA A 310 4.23 32.61 -4.10
C ALA A 310 4.88 32.36 -2.74
N GLN A 311 4.08 32.46 -1.67
CA GLN A 311 4.50 31.99 -0.36
C GLN A 311 4.39 30.47 -0.31
N SER A 312 5.51 29.76 -0.13
CA SER A 312 5.53 28.34 0.16
C SER A 312 5.66 28.09 1.67
N THR A 313 4.78 27.27 2.24
CA THR A 313 4.77 26.90 3.67
C THR A 313 4.97 25.40 3.82
N GLY A 314 5.88 24.99 4.71
CA GLY A 314 6.07 23.59 5.07
C GLY A 314 6.73 22.70 4.01
N ALA A 315 7.24 23.28 2.92
CA ALA A 315 7.97 22.55 1.90
C ALA A 315 9.39 22.18 2.36
N ARG A 316 9.76 20.92 2.17
CA ARG A 316 11.17 20.47 2.25
C ARG A 316 11.89 20.58 0.91
N ILE A 317 11.15 20.47 -0.19
CA ILE A 317 11.65 20.66 -1.56
C ILE A 317 10.85 21.77 -2.24
N THR A 318 11.55 22.73 -2.82
CA THR A 318 11.01 23.81 -3.66
C THR A 318 11.91 23.98 -4.88
N ASP A 319 11.64 23.20 -5.92
CA ASP A 319 12.52 23.03 -7.06
C ASP A 319 11.92 23.60 -8.34
N LEU A 320 12.71 24.38 -9.05
CA LEU A 320 12.47 24.76 -10.44
C LEU A 320 13.24 23.78 -11.33
N VAL A 321 12.52 22.93 -12.04
CA VAL A 321 13.04 21.91 -12.93
C VAL A 321 13.26 22.54 -14.30
N ALA A 322 14.53 22.76 -14.68
CA ALA A 322 14.90 23.25 -15.99
C ALA A 322 14.99 22.07 -16.97
N THR A 323 13.90 21.83 -17.70
CA THR A 323 13.72 20.67 -18.55
C THR A 323 14.36 20.87 -19.92
N ASN A 324 15.33 20.00 -20.23
CA ASN A 324 15.82 19.77 -21.59
C ASN A 324 14.93 18.73 -22.28
N ASN A 325 14.29 19.08 -23.40
CA ASN A 325 13.42 18.17 -24.14
C ASN A 325 14.16 17.53 -25.31
N ILE A 326 14.19 16.20 -25.34
CA ILE A 326 14.91 15.40 -26.34
C ILE A 326 13.92 14.48 -27.01
N ARG A 327 13.81 14.55 -28.34
CA ARG A 327 12.83 13.78 -29.10
C ARG A 327 13.49 12.83 -30.06
N ASP A 328 12.94 11.62 -30.12
CA ASP A 328 13.38 10.52 -30.98
C ASP A 328 14.91 10.31 -30.86
N ALA A 329 15.39 10.29 -29.61
CA ALA A 329 16.81 10.09 -29.29
C ALA A 329 17.29 8.70 -29.68
N GLY A 330 18.41 8.63 -30.40
CA GLY A 330 18.94 7.35 -30.88
C GLY A 330 17.96 6.62 -31.80
N PHE A 331 16.99 7.32 -32.39
CA PHE A 331 15.95 6.75 -33.22
C PHE A 331 16.51 6.14 -34.49
N ASP A 332 16.24 4.84 -34.70
CA ASP A 332 16.46 4.18 -35.97
C ASP A 332 15.17 4.25 -36.81
N PRO A 333 15.13 5.08 -37.87
CA PRO A 333 13.94 5.19 -38.74
C PRO A 333 13.61 3.91 -39.49
N ASN A 334 14.51 2.91 -39.51
CA ASN A 334 14.25 1.60 -40.11
C ASN A 334 13.64 0.60 -39.12
N ALA A 335 13.74 0.87 -37.81
CA ALA A 335 13.21 0.01 -36.76
C ALA A 335 12.05 0.65 -35.98
N GLU A 336 11.80 1.96 -36.14
CA GLU A 336 10.80 2.75 -35.38
C GLU A 336 10.98 2.67 -33.85
N VAL A 337 12.24 2.49 -33.41
CA VAL A 337 12.62 2.35 -32.00
C VAL A 337 13.71 3.37 -31.66
N SER A 338 13.52 4.07 -30.55
CA SER A 338 14.54 4.91 -29.91
C SER A 338 15.35 4.09 -28.92
N ARG A 339 16.68 4.01 -29.07
CA ARG A 339 17.54 3.19 -28.19
C ARG A 339 18.47 4.10 -27.39
N LEU A 340 18.37 4.01 -26.07
CA LEU A 340 19.21 4.74 -25.14
C LEU A 340 20.44 3.89 -24.82
N THR A 341 21.57 4.24 -25.43
CA THR A 341 22.86 3.60 -25.19
C THR A 341 23.77 4.52 -24.37
N SER A 342 24.90 3.98 -23.90
CA SER A 342 25.94 4.73 -23.21
C SER A 342 26.41 5.98 -24.00
N HIS A 343 26.25 5.98 -25.33
CA HIS A 343 26.56 7.14 -26.18
C HIS A 343 25.64 8.33 -25.89
N GLU A 344 24.33 8.14 -25.99
CA GLU A 344 23.33 9.18 -25.71
C GLU A 344 23.43 9.65 -24.25
N LEU A 345 23.51 8.69 -23.31
CA LEU A 345 23.57 8.98 -21.88
C LEU A 345 24.77 9.87 -21.52
N THR A 346 25.97 9.56 -22.03
CA THR A 346 27.18 10.36 -21.79
C THR A 346 27.04 11.78 -22.36
N GLN A 347 26.44 11.93 -23.54
CA GLN A 347 26.24 13.25 -24.14
C GLN A 347 25.31 14.11 -23.29
N TRP A 348 24.23 13.54 -22.77
CA TRP A 348 23.29 14.28 -21.92
C TRP A 348 23.88 14.60 -20.56
N GLN A 349 24.67 13.70 -19.98
CA GLN A 349 25.41 13.98 -18.74
C GLN A 349 26.30 15.22 -18.90
N VAL A 350 27.07 15.29 -19.98
CA VAL A 350 27.96 16.42 -20.27
C VAL A 350 27.17 17.69 -20.52
N ALA A 351 26.06 17.63 -21.26
CA ALA A 351 25.22 18.78 -21.52
C ALA A 351 24.60 19.35 -20.23
N LEU A 352 24.05 18.50 -19.37
CA LEU A 352 23.48 18.91 -18.08
C LEU A 352 24.56 19.43 -17.13
N ALA A 353 25.74 18.81 -17.08
CA ALA A 353 26.87 19.32 -16.31
C ALA A 353 27.31 20.72 -16.78
N GLY A 354 27.33 20.94 -18.10
CA GLY A 354 27.60 22.24 -18.71
C GLY A 354 26.57 23.29 -18.28
N PHE A 355 25.28 22.96 -18.41
CA PHE A 355 24.18 23.82 -17.99
C PHE A 355 24.28 24.20 -16.49
N VAL A 356 24.49 23.23 -15.60
CA VAL A 356 24.61 23.50 -14.16
C VAL A 356 25.83 24.37 -13.87
N ASN A 357 26.96 24.14 -14.56
CA ASN A 357 28.14 25.00 -14.45
C ASN A 357 27.86 26.43 -14.95
N ASP A 358 27.09 26.60 -16.03
CA ASP A 358 26.71 27.91 -16.55
C ASP A 358 25.77 28.67 -15.61
N VAL A 359 24.89 27.94 -14.90
CA VAL A 359 24.10 28.49 -13.78
C VAL A 359 25.02 28.92 -12.63
N GLU A 360 25.91 28.05 -12.15
CA GLU A 360 26.78 28.33 -11.00
C GLU A 360 27.79 29.46 -11.26
N THR A 361 28.28 29.58 -12.50
CA THR A 361 29.22 30.63 -12.92
C THR A 361 28.53 31.94 -13.28
N GLY A 362 27.19 31.96 -13.33
CA GLY A 362 26.39 33.14 -13.63
C GLY A 362 26.31 33.50 -15.12
N THR A 363 26.64 32.56 -16.01
CA THR A 363 26.38 32.68 -17.45
C THR A 363 24.88 32.70 -17.72
N ILE A 364 24.12 31.84 -17.04
CA ILE A 364 22.65 31.85 -17.04
C ILE A 364 22.15 32.68 -15.85
N ASP A 365 21.38 33.74 -16.13
CA ASP A 365 20.86 34.64 -15.09
C ASP A 365 19.73 33.97 -14.27
N THR A 366 20.04 33.69 -13.01
CA THR A 366 19.12 33.12 -12.03
C THR A 366 18.79 34.09 -10.89
N SER A 367 19.10 35.39 -11.05
CA SER A 367 18.96 36.40 -9.98
C SER A 367 17.51 36.58 -9.47
N ASN A 368 16.51 36.13 -10.23
CA ASN A 368 15.11 36.16 -9.85
C ASN A 368 14.63 34.90 -9.07
N LEU A 369 15.48 33.89 -8.84
CA LEU A 369 15.13 32.61 -8.21
C LEU A 369 15.34 32.60 -6.68
N ALA A 370 14.82 33.60 -5.96
CA ALA A 370 15.19 33.83 -4.56
C ALA A 370 15.09 32.60 -3.63
N ASN A 371 13.94 31.90 -3.63
CA ASN A 371 13.65 30.77 -2.73
C ASN A 371 13.53 29.43 -3.48
N TRP A 372 13.90 29.40 -4.76
CA TRP A 372 13.75 28.23 -5.61
C TRP A 372 15.12 27.66 -5.94
N ARG A 373 15.29 26.36 -5.74
CA ARG A 373 16.48 25.66 -6.19
C ARG A 373 16.29 25.26 -7.64
N LEU A 374 17.15 25.76 -8.52
CA LEU A 374 17.17 25.34 -9.92
C LEU A 374 17.83 23.97 -10.02
N ILE A 375 17.12 22.99 -10.57
CA ILE A 375 17.62 21.63 -10.78
C ILE A 375 17.52 21.23 -12.26
N PRO A 376 18.41 20.35 -12.76
CA PRO A 376 18.32 19.87 -14.13
C PRO A 376 17.11 18.93 -14.31
N GLY A 377 16.41 19.10 -15.42
CA GLY A 377 15.37 18.19 -15.89
C GLY A 377 15.73 17.61 -17.25
N LEU A 378 15.42 16.35 -17.46
CA LEU A 378 15.60 15.65 -18.74
C LEU A 378 14.27 15.02 -19.15
N ASN A 379 13.70 15.44 -20.27
CA ASN A 379 12.51 14.84 -20.86
C ASN A 379 12.90 14.16 -22.17
N VAL A 380 12.75 12.84 -22.24
CA VAL A 380 13.05 12.04 -23.44
C VAL A 380 11.75 11.50 -23.99
N GLU A 381 11.39 11.91 -25.20
CA GLU A 381 10.16 11.54 -25.88
C GLU A 381 10.46 10.68 -27.11
N SER A 382 9.71 9.59 -27.32
CA SER A 382 9.76 8.75 -28.51
C SER A 382 8.39 8.66 -29.16
N SER A 383 8.31 8.95 -30.45
CA SER A 383 7.09 8.79 -31.25
C SER A 383 6.72 7.32 -31.51
N GLY A 384 7.64 6.39 -31.29
CA GLY A 384 7.45 4.95 -31.31
C GLY A 384 7.83 4.33 -29.96
N ASP A 385 8.53 3.20 -30.01
CA ASP A 385 9.01 2.52 -28.81
C ASP A 385 10.30 3.17 -28.27
N LEU A 386 10.59 2.96 -26.99
CA LEU A 386 11.82 3.40 -26.32
C LEU A 386 12.47 2.20 -25.62
N VAL A 387 13.77 2.00 -25.84
CA VAL A 387 14.53 0.92 -25.20
C VAL A 387 15.67 1.51 -24.38
N LEU A 388 15.68 1.27 -23.06
CA LEU A 388 16.88 1.49 -22.25
C LEU A 388 17.80 0.28 -22.44
N GLN A 389 18.86 0.46 -23.23
CA GLN A 389 19.74 -0.64 -23.63
C GLN A 389 20.92 -0.85 -22.67
N ASP A 390 21.51 0.23 -22.18
CA ASP A 390 22.66 0.20 -21.26
C ASP A 390 22.28 0.77 -19.90
N ASN A 391 23.00 0.38 -18.84
CA ASN A 391 22.73 0.84 -17.47
C ASN A 391 22.80 2.36 -17.37
N TRP A 392 21.79 2.96 -16.77
CA TRP A 392 21.73 4.37 -16.43
C TRP A 392 21.77 4.54 -14.92
N ASP A 393 22.98 4.77 -14.41
CA ASP A 393 23.23 5.02 -12.99
C ASP A 393 23.51 6.51 -12.74
N PHE A 394 22.59 7.15 -12.04
CA PHE A 394 22.64 8.57 -11.72
C PHE A 394 23.58 8.90 -10.55
N TYR A 395 23.90 7.94 -9.70
CA TYR A 395 24.83 8.19 -8.60
C TYR A 395 26.23 8.55 -9.14
N ASN A 396 26.63 7.89 -10.23
CA ASN A 396 27.93 8.04 -10.85
C ASN A 396 28.01 9.26 -11.80
N GLY A 397 28.10 10.45 -11.20
CA GLY A 397 28.42 11.70 -11.90
C GLY A 397 27.22 12.44 -12.49
N TRP A 398 25.99 12.08 -12.13
CA TRP A 398 24.79 12.86 -12.47
C TRP A 398 24.23 13.66 -11.30
N HIS A 399 24.86 13.59 -10.13
CA HIS A 399 24.64 14.58 -9.08
C HIS A 399 25.56 15.75 -9.35
N PHE A 400 24.97 16.89 -9.73
CA PHE A 400 25.71 18.03 -10.26
C PHE A 400 26.04 19.08 -9.19
N GLY A 401 26.68 20.16 -9.64
CA GLY A 401 27.07 21.30 -8.83
C GLY A 401 28.36 21.09 -8.05
N THR A 402 28.86 22.15 -7.41
CA THR A 402 30.14 22.16 -6.69
C THR A 402 30.28 21.11 -5.59
N GLN A 403 29.17 20.61 -5.04
CA GLN A 403 29.14 19.60 -3.98
C GLN A 403 28.78 18.20 -4.49
N ASN A 404 28.52 18.01 -5.79
CA ASN A 404 28.05 16.77 -6.39
C ASN A 404 26.85 16.15 -5.64
N ASN A 405 25.86 16.97 -5.31
CA ASN A 405 24.70 16.58 -4.50
C ASN A 405 23.39 17.16 -5.05
N LEU A 406 23.40 17.67 -6.28
CA LEU A 406 22.21 18.22 -6.93
C LEU A 406 21.62 17.17 -7.88
N PRO A 407 20.60 16.40 -7.46
CA PRO A 407 19.88 15.52 -8.35
C PRO A 407 18.93 16.31 -9.27
N GLY A 408 18.30 15.59 -10.20
CA GLY A 408 17.36 16.15 -11.16
C GLY A 408 16.07 15.36 -11.30
N VAL A 409 15.32 15.65 -12.36
CA VAL A 409 14.11 14.91 -12.74
C VAL A 409 14.31 14.28 -14.11
N LEU A 410 14.15 12.96 -14.19
CA LEU A 410 14.08 12.23 -15.44
C LEU A 410 12.61 11.98 -15.81
N THR A 411 12.24 12.37 -17.02
CA THR A 411 10.96 12.04 -17.65
C THR A 411 11.21 11.23 -18.92
N LEU A 412 10.63 10.03 -19.01
CA LEU A 412 10.66 9.16 -20.20
C LEU A 412 9.24 8.99 -20.73
N ARG A 413 9.01 9.28 -22.01
CA ARG A 413 7.68 9.20 -22.63
C ARG A 413 7.80 8.51 -23.97
N ALA A 414 7.10 7.40 -24.17
CA ALA A 414 7.02 6.73 -25.47
C ALA A 414 5.56 6.64 -25.87
N ALA A 415 5.21 7.00 -27.11
CA ALA A 415 3.87 6.75 -27.64
C ALA A 415 3.61 5.24 -27.84
N GLY A 416 4.69 4.46 -28.03
CA GLY A 416 4.70 3.00 -28.03
C GLY A 416 5.12 2.41 -26.68
N ASP A 417 5.81 1.27 -26.75
CA ASP A 417 6.28 0.53 -25.58
C ASP A 417 7.57 1.13 -25.00
N ILE A 418 7.82 0.90 -23.71
CA ILE A 418 9.12 1.14 -23.08
C ILE A 418 9.69 -0.21 -22.62
N ASP A 419 10.91 -0.54 -23.07
CA ASP A 419 11.61 -1.77 -22.72
C ASP A 419 12.91 -1.46 -21.96
N PHE A 420 13.00 -1.93 -20.72
CA PHE A 420 14.19 -1.87 -19.90
C PHE A 420 14.96 -3.17 -20.04
N THR A 421 16.01 -3.16 -20.88
CA THR A 421 16.96 -4.28 -20.98
C THR A 421 18.18 -4.09 -20.07
N ALA A 422 18.18 -3.02 -19.29
CA ALA A 422 19.25 -2.59 -18.39
C ALA A 422 18.69 -1.77 -17.22
N ASN A 423 19.53 -1.48 -16.22
CA ASN A 423 19.11 -0.88 -14.95
C ASN A 423 19.01 0.64 -15.03
N LEU A 424 17.95 1.18 -14.43
CA LEU A 424 17.80 2.61 -14.12
C LEU A 424 17.93 2.79 -12.60
N SER A 425 19.03 3.39 -12.15
CA SER A 425 19.43 3.40 -10.74
C SER A 425 19.89 4.77 -10.29
N ASP A 426 19.60 5.11 -9.03
CA ASP A 426 20.24 6.18 -8.27
C ASP A 426 20.34 5.80 -6.79
N ALA A 427 21.13 6.56 -6.02
CA ALA A 427 21.35 6.44 -4.58
C ALA A 427 22.11 5.19 -4.13
N PHE A 428 22.70 4.45 -5.05
CA PHE A 428 23.55 3.31 -4.73
C PHE A 428 24.94 3.49 -5.32
N PHE A 429 25.95 3.07 -4.57
CA PHE A 429 27.32 3.07 -5.02
C PHE A 429 27.98 1.73 -4.74
N GLU A 430 28.91 1.34 -5.62
CA GLU A 430 29.73 0.16 -5.37
C GLU A 430 30.77 0.48 -4.30
N ASP A 431 30.74 -0.23 -3.18
CA ASP A 431 31.78 -0.18 -2.14
C ASP A 431 32.55 -1.50 -2.07
N LEU A 432 33.78 -1.44 -1.56
CA LEU A 432 34.60 -2.62 -1.29
C LEU A 432 34.33 -3.13 0.12
N ILE A 433 34.09 -4.43 0.27
CA ILE A 433 33.91 -5.06 1.58
C ILE A 433 35.17 -4.86 2.44
N ILE A 434 35.05 -4.15 3.55
CA ILE A 434 36.06 -4.11 4.61
C ILE A 434 35.98 -5.44 5.39
N VAL A 435 36.62 -6.48 4.85
CA VAL A 435 36.72 -7.77 5.53
C VAL A 435 37.66 -7.68 6.72
N ASN A 436 37.26 -8.23 7.88
CA ASN A 436 38.08 -8.51 9.07
C ASN A 436 39.59 -8.58 8.76
N PHE A 437 40.38 -7.65 9.32
CA PHE A 437 41.79 -7.38 8.98
C PHE A 437 42.82 -8.47 9.35
N ASN A 438 42.39 -9.73 9.47
CA ASN A 438 43.25 -10.88 9.75
C ASN A 438 43.54 -11.76 8.52
N LEU A 439 43.32 -11.23 7.31
CA LEU A 439 43.61 -11.95 6.08
C LEU A 439 44.99 -11.56 5.55
N ASP A 440 45.88 -12.55 5.49
CA ASP A 440 47.15 -12.46 4.75
C ASP A 440 46.89 -11.88 3.35
N SER A 441 47.73 -10.93 2.92
CA SER A 441 47.78 -10.32 1.58
C SER A 441 47.64 -11.31 0.41
N SER A 442 47.93 -12.59 0.62
CA SER A 442 47.74 -13.67 -0.35
C SER A 442 46.28 -14.12 -0.57
N TYR A 443 45.36 -13.76 0.34
CA TYR A 443 43.92 -14.12 0.27
C TYR A 443 43.12 -13.11 -0.56
N PHE A 444 43.41 -11.80 -0.46
CA PHE A 444 42.78 -10.76 -1.28
C PHE A 444 43.02 -10.98 -2.78
N ASN A 445 44.24 -11.38 -3.16
CA ASN A 445 44.59 -11.71 -4.55
C ASN A 445 43.94 -13.02 -5.08
N ARG A 446 43.10 -13.69 -4.27
CA ARG A 446 42.45 -14.97 -4.60
C ARG A 446 40.92 -14.90 -4.56
N LEU A 447 40.33 -13.81 -4.08
CA LEU A 447 38.88 -13.64 -4.17
C LEU A 447 38.55 -13.16 -5.59
N PRO A 448 37.57 -13.77 -6.26
CA PRO A 448 37.01 -13.20 -7.49
C PRO A 448 36.59 -11.75 -7.25
N GLU A 449 36.78 -10.87 -8.23
CA GLU A 449 36.40 -9.45 -8.18
C GLU A 449 34.90 -9.27 -7.83
N GLU A 450 34.08 -10.22 -8.26
CA GLU A 450 32.64 -10.37 -7.98
C GLU A 450 32.31 -10.63 -6.49
N MET A 451 33.29 -11.06 -5.68
CA MET A 451 33.08 -11.31 -4.25
C MET A 451 33.33 -10.09 -3.35
N THR A 452 33.86 -8.98 -3.89
CA THR A 452 34.34 -7.85 -3.10
C THR A 452 33.53 -6.56 -3.26
N LYS A 453 32.63 -6.47 -4.24
CA LYS A 453 31.79 -5.29 -4.48
C LYS A 453 30.38 -5.50 -3.95
N ILE A 454 29.84 -4.50 -3.27
CA ILE A 454 28.49 -4.47 -2.72
C ILE A 454 27.83 -3.12 -3.02
N ASP A 455 26.54 -3.15 -3.34
CA ASP A 455 25.74 -1.93 -3.48
C ASP A 455 25.47 -1.35 -2.10
N ARG A 456 25.92 -0.11 -1.87
CA ARG A 456 25.67 0.61 -0.62
C ARG A 456 24.69 1.75 -0.84
N LEU A 457 23.72 1.84 0.06
CA LEU A 457 22.76 2.94 0.06
C LEU A 457 23.49 4.23 0.46
N ALA A 458 23.38 5.23 -0.40
CA ALA A 458 23.95 6.54 -0.19
C ALA A 458 23.13 7.37 0.82
N THR A 459 23.73 8.47 1.26
CA THR A 459 23.03 9.55 1.96
C THR A 459 22.62 10.63 0.96
N GLY A 460 21.54 11.38 1.25
CA GLY A 460 21.16 12.55 0.47
C GLY A 460 20.03 12.33 -0.55
N GLU A 461 19.76 13.40 -1.30
CA GLU A 461 18.65 13.45 -2.26
C GLU A 461 18.93 12.64 -3.51
N SER A 462 17.88 12.14 -4.17
CA SER A 462 18.00 11.28 -5.35
C SER A 462 17.18 11.81 -6.53
N TRP A 463 17.42 11.27 -7.72
CA TRP A 463 16.74 11.59 -8.95
C TRP A 463 15.29 11.08 -8.92
N ARG A 464 14.36 11.95 -9.32
CA ARG A 464 12.95 11.60 -9.49
C ARG A 464 12.72 11.00 -10.87
N TYR A 465 11.92 9.93 -10.95
CA TYR A 465 11.58 9.28 -12.21
C TYR A 465 10.10 9.43 -12.55
N ARG A 466 9.84 9.82 -13.80
CA ARG A 466 8.50 9.97 -14.38
C ARG A 466 8.47 9.23 -15.71
N ILE A 467 7.78 8.11 -15.80
CA ILE A 467 7.85 7.22 -16.96
C ILE A 467 6.44 7.00 -17.51
N SER A 468 6.26 7.18 -18.82
CA SER A 468 4.99 7.02 -19.50
C SER A 468 5.15 6.14 -20.75
N ALA A 469 4.65 4.91 -20.70
CA ALA A 469 4.55 4.03 -21.88
C ALA A 469 3.14 4.14 -22.45
N GLY A 470 3.04 4.46 -23.73
CA GLY A 470 1.78 4.87 -24.32
C GLY A 470 1.39 6.31 -24.05
N ALA A 471 2.36 7.21 -23.95
CA ALA A 471 2.17 8.62 -23.70
C ALA A 471 1.35 9.29 -24.82
N ASP A 472 0.37 10.12 -24.45
CA ASP A 472 -0.21 11.10 -25.36
C ASP A 472 0.74 12.30 -25.45
N LEU A 473 1.64 12.28 -26.44
CA LEU A 473 2.70 13.28 -26.59
C LEU A 473 2.18 14.70 -26.89
N ALA A 474 0.90 14.85 -27.24
CA ALA A 474 0.27 16.17 -27.39
C ALA A 474 -0.06 16.83 -26.03
N SER A 475 0.13 16.13 -24.91
CA SER A 475 -0.04 16.66 -23.57
C SER A 475 1.31 16.85 -22.88
N SER A 476 1.41 17.81 -21.97
CA SER A 476 2.59 17.99 -21.10
C SER A 476 2.54 17.12 -19.83
N SER A 477 1.38 16.51 -19.52
CA SER A 477 1.24 15.62 -18.36
C SER A 477 1.66 14.18 -18.68
N ILE A 478 2.34 13.54 -17.74
CA ILE A 478 2.68 12.11 -17.81
C ILE A 478 1.46 11.21 -17.60
N THR A 479 0.40 11.74 -16.98
CA THR A 479 -0.85 11.02 -16.69
C THR A 479 -1.77 10.93 -17.92
N SER A 480 -1.44 11.69 -18.97
CA SER A 480 -2.12 11.68 -20.26
C SER A 480 -1.62 10.52 -21.11
N LEU A 481 -2.43 9.45 -21.20
CA LEU A 481 -2.12 8.23 -21.94
C LEU A 481 -2.99 8.11 -23.21
N GLY A 482 -2.42 7.46 -24.22
CA GLY A 482 -3.12 6.92 -25.38
C GLY A 482 -3.75 5.56 -25.08
N SER A 483 -3.91 4.73 -26.13
CA SER A 483 -4.55 3.40 -26.05
C SER A 483 -3.59 2.21 -26.23
N THR A 484 -2.31 2.49 -26.46
CA THR A 484 -1.25 1.52 -26.78
C THR A 484 -0.01 1.86 -25.97
N GLY A 485 0.90 0.92 -25.75
CA GLY A 485 2.11 1.13 -24.95
C GLY A 485 2.13 0.30 -23.68
N SER A 486 3.12 -0.55 -23.56
CA SER A 486 3.42 -1.41 -22.42
C SER A 486 4.81 -1.11 -21.87
N LEU A 487 5.04 -1.42 -20.60
CA LEU A 487 6.34 -1.33 -19.96
C LEU A 487 6.87 -2.75 -19.68
N TYR A 488 8.05 -3.05 -20.19
CA TYR A 488 8.73 -4.32 -19.99
C TYR A 488 9.99 -4.10 -19.18
N LEU A 489 10.12 -4.81 -18.06
CA LEU A 489 11.39 -4.99 -17.38
C LEU A 489 11.89 -6.40 -17.72
N GLN A 490 13.02 -6.48 -18.43
CA GLN A 490 13.67 -7.75 -18.77
C GLN A 490 14.35 -8.37 -17.54
N GLU A 491 14.85 -9.61 -17.69
CA GLU A 491 15.50 -10.35 -16.60
C GLU A 491 16.58 -9.51 -15.93
N ASP A 492 16.58 -9.51 -14.59
CA ASP A 492 17.51 -8.77 -13.71
C ASP A 492 17.56 -7.25 -13.95
N SER A 493 16.57 -6.69 -14.66
CA SER A 493 16.46 -5.24 -14.86
C SER A 493 15.66 -4.56 -13.74
N LEU A 494 16.13 -3.39 -13.29
CA LEU A 494 15.51 -2.67 -12.18
C LEU A 494 15.30 -1.18 -12.46
N ILE A 495 14.30 -0.62 -11.79
CA ILE A 495 14.05 0.83 -11.69
C ILE A 495 14.09 1.21 -10.21
N ARG A 496 15.17 1.86 -9.76
CA ARG A 496 15.32 2.27 -8.35
C ARG A 496 15.85 3.68 -8.15
N THR A 497 15.40 4.31 -7.09
CA THR A 497 15.93 5.59 -6.58
C THR A 497 15.97 5.58 -5.05
N GLY A 498 16.59 6.57 -4.42
CA GLY A 498 16.65 6.70 -2.97
C GLY A 498 15.44 7.43 -2.40
N THR A 499 15.60 8.71 -2.09
CA THR A 499 14.61 9.55 -1.38
C THR A 499 13.55 10.20 -2.29
N ALA A 500 13.69 10.03 -3.61
CA ALA A 500 12.78 10.62 -4.60
C ALA A 500 11.65 9.68 -5.03
N ASP A 501 10.65 10.25 -5.70
CA ASP A 501 9.46 9.54 -6.14
C ASP A 501 9.67 8.83 -7.50
N ILE A 502 8.92 7.73 -7.70
CA ILE A 502 8.77 7.04 -8.98
C ILE A 502 7.30 7.12 -9.41
N ASP A 503 7.04 7.76 -10.55
CA ASP A 503 5.72 7.80 -11.20
C ASP A 503 5.76 6.99 -12.51
N LEU A 504 4.98 5.89 -12.62
CA LEU A 504 4.83 5.05 -13.81
C LEU A 504 3.40 5.10 -14.35
N MET A 505 3.23 5.52 -15.60
CA MET A 505 1.92 5.61 -16.27
C MET A 505 1.97 4.76 -17.54
N VAL A 506 1.14 3.71 -17.63
CA VAL A 506 1.25 2.71 -18.70
C VAL A 506 -0.12 2.44 -19.31
N ALA A 507 -0.26 2.63 -20.62
CA ALA A 507 -1.54 2.52 -21.30
C ALA A 507 -2.09 1.07 -21.34
N LYS A 508 -1.21 0.06 -21.46
CA LYS A 508 -1.58 -1.36 -21.53
C LYS A 508 -1.04 -2.15 -20.36
N ASP A 509 0.10 -2.82 -20.51
CA ASP A 509 0.56 -3.84 -19.57
C ASP A 509 1.92 -3.46 -18.98
N ILE A 510 2.15 -3.83 -17.72
CA ILE A 510 3.48 -3.88 -17.11
C ILE A 510 3.84 -5.35 -16.91
N SER A 511 5.00 -5.76 -17.42
CA SER A 511 5.53 -7.12 -17.23
C SER A 511 6.89 -7.05 -16.56
N LEU A 512 7.01 -7.73 -15.42
CA LEU A 512 8.26 -7.96 -14.70
C LEU A 512 8.76 -9.38 -15.04
N ALA A 513 9.93 -9.47 -15.67
CA ALA A 513 10.63 -10.73 -15.85
C ALA A 513 11.28 -11.18 -14.53
N SER A 514 11.99 -12.32 -14.57
CA SER A 514 12.74 -12.85 -13.43
C SER A 514 13.76 -11.83 -12.91
N GLY A 515 13.78 -11.57 -11.60
CA GLY A 515 14.75 -10.66 -10.99
C GLY A 515 14.45 -9.19 -11.22
N SER A 516 13.26 -8.84 -11.75
CA SER A 516 12.93 -7.45 -12.06
C SER A 516 12.33 -6.71 -10.86
N GLU A 517 12.73 -5.44 -10.66
CA GLU A 517 12.43 -4.71 -9.42
C GLU A 517 12.05 -3.25 -9.67
N ILE A 518 11.11 -2.72 -8.89
CA ILE A 518 10.75 -1.28 -8.89
C ILE A 518 10.67 -0.79 -7.46
N TYR A 519 11.59 0.06 -7.00
CA TYR A 519 11.53 0.52 -5.61
C TYR A 519 12.18 1.87 -5.29
N THR A 520 11.71 2.47 -4.20
CA THR A 520 12.42 3.57 -3.51
C THR A 520 13.14 3.01 -2.29
N ALA A 521 14.44 3.32 -2.17
CA ALA A 521 15.29 2.81 -1.11
C ALA A 521 15.37 3.75 0.09
N GLY A 522 15.09 5.04 -0.09
CA GLY A 522 15.40 6.06 0.90
C GLY A 522 16.88 6.43 0.94
N GLU A 523 17.37 6.77 2.13
CA GLU A 523 18.77 7.07 2.39
C GLU A 523 19.29 6.26 3.58
N ASN A 524 20.61 6.09 3.63
CA ASN A 524 21.26 5.46 4.77
C ASN A 524 21.18 6.40 6.00
N PRO A 525 20.59 5.96 7.12
CA PRO A 525 20.45 6.79 8.33
C PRO A 525 21.77 6.99 9.11
N GLY A 526 22.90 6.50 8.60
CA GLY A 526 24.22 6.58 9.20
C GLY A 526 24.34 5.84 10.53
N ILE A 527 25.44 6.04 11.26
CA ILE A 527 25.62 5.50 12.62
C ILE A 527 25.24 6.55 13.67
N SER A 528 24.58 6.12 14.75
CA SER A 528 24.18 7.06 15.80
C SER A 528 25.41 7.70 16.46
N ALA A 529 25.29 8.98 16.82
CA ALA A 529 26.34 9.68 17.56
C ALA A 529 26.73 8.97 18.87
N GLN A 530 25.75 8.31 19.51
CA GLN A 530 25.99 7.55 20.74
C GLN A 530 26.83 6.29 20.49
N MET A 531 26.57 5.53 19.42
CA MET A 531 27.42 4.37 19.08
C MET A 531 28.85 4.79 18.75
N ILE A 532 29.01 5.91 18.04
CA ILE A 532 30.33 6.48 17.75
C ILE A 532 31.03 6.84 19.06
N GLU A 533 30.38 7.59 19.95
CA GLU A 533 30.95 8.00 21.25
C GLU A 533 31.35 6.79 22.11
N GLU A 534 30.52 5.75 22.17
CA GLU A 534 30.76 4.53 22.95
C GLU A 534 31.98 3.71 22.47
N THR A 535 32.37 3.84 21.21
CA THR A 535 33.39 2.98 20.57
C THR A 535 34.60 3.76 20.02
N GLN A 536 34.55 5.10 20.05
CA GLN A 536 35.53 5.99 19.42
C GLN A 536 36.98 5.63 19.76
N ALA A 537 37.29 5.40 21.03
CA ALA A 537 38.66 5.14 21.48
C ALA A 537 39.20 3.80 20.97
N ASP A 538 38.39 2.74 21.05
CA ASP A 538 38.79 1.38 20.70
C ASP A 538 38.89 1.20 19.18
N VAL A 539 37.92 1.74 18.43
CA VAL A 539 37.92 1.69 16.96
C VAL A 539 39.06 2.55 16.39
N GLN A 540 39.31 3.74 16.95
CA GLN A 540 40.44 4.56 16.49
C GLN A 540 41.78 3.86 16.76
N ALA A 541 41.93 3.18 17.89
CA ALA A 541 43.14 2.40 18.17
C ALA A 541 43.35 1.25 17.18
N ILE A 542 42.26 0.64 16.68
CA ILE A 542 42.30 -0.38 15.62
C ILE A 542 42.71 0.26 14.29
N ILE A 543 42.08 1.36 13.89
CA ILE A 543 42.36 2.08 12.65
C ILE A 543 43.84 2.52 12.60
N ASP A 544 44.36 3.07 13.70
CA ASP A 544 45.75 3.52 13.82
C ASP A 544 46.77 2.37 13.67
N GLN A 545 46.39 1.13 14.04
CA GLN A 545 47.24 -0.05 13.83
C GLN A 545 47.30 -0.49 12.36
N ILE A 546 46.27 -0.19 11.57
CA ILE A 546 46.12 -0.64 10.18
C ILE A 546 46.68 0.38 9.19
N ALA A 547 46.59 1.69 9.50
CA ALA A 547 47.09 2.78 8.67
C ALA A 547 48.54 2.60 8.12
N PRO A 548 49.52 2.01 8.85
CA PRO A 548 50.88 1.79 8.33
C PRO A 548 50.99 0.78 7.18
N LEU A 549 49.97 -0.06 6.93
CA LEU A 549 49.99 -1.09 5.87
C LEU A 549 49.82 -0.51 4.45
N GLN A 550 49.39 0.75 4.32
CA GLN A 550 49.35 1.49 3.04
C GLN A 550 50.73 1.64 2.36
N ALA A 551 51.84 1.47 3.11
CA ALA A 551 53.19 1.55 2.57
C ALA A 551 53.54 0.41 1.58
N TYR A 552 52.72 -0.64 1.51
CA TYR A 552 52.89 -1.79 0.62
C TYR A 552 51.90 -1.78 -0.56
N SER A 553 51.98 -0.74 -1.40
CA SER A 553 51.56 -0.72 -2.82
C SER A 553 50.09 -0.91 -3.20
N VAL A 554 49.15 -0.99 -2.24
CA VAL A 554 47.71 -0.89 -2.52
C VAL A 554 47.17 0.34 -1.79
N PRO A 555 46.66 1.37 -2.49
CA PRO A 555 45.96 2.47 -1.84
C PRO A 555 44.67 1.91 -1.24
N LEU A 556 44.64 1.68 0.07
CA LEU A 556 43.43 1.36 0.82
C LEU A 556 43.05 2.62 1.58
N ASP A 557 41.91 3.24 1.29
CA ASP A 557 41.46 4.39 2.07
C ASP A 557 41.25 3.97 3.54
N VAL A 558 41.84 4.72 4.48
CA VAL A 558 41.68 4.45 5.91
C VAL A 558 40.26 4.87 6.30
N PRO A 559 39.40 3.96 6.79
CA PRO A 559 38.03 4.31 7.13
C PRO A 559 38.01 5.22 8.36
N THR A 560 37.01 6.10 8.44
CA THR A 560 36.61 6.75 9.69
C THR A 560 36.01 5.74 10.67
N VAL A 561 35.89 6.11 11.95
CA VAL A 561 35.21 5.27 12.96
C VAL A 561 33.79 4.92 12.52
N GLU A 562 33.05 5.89 11.99
CA GLU A 562 31.70 5.69 11.48
C GLU A 562 31.65 4.68 10.32
N GLN A 563 32.49 4.86 9.30
CA GLN A 563 32.56 3.94 8.16
C GLN A 563 32.95 2.52 8.59
N TRP A 564 33.83 2.40 9.59
CA TRP A 564 34.21 1.10 10.14
C TRP A 564 33.04 0.43 10.86
N LEU A 565 32.32 1.15 11.72
CA LEU A 565 31.15 0.64 12.44
C LEU A 565 30.02 0.22 11.49
N ASP A 566 29.75 1.07 10.50
CA ASP A 566 28.76 0.83 9.45
C ASP A 566 29.10 -0.41 8.62
N GLY A 567 30.35 -0.55 8.19
CA GLY A 567 30.83 -1.77 7.52
C GLY A 567 30.69 -3.03 8.40
N MET A 568 30.98 -2.94 9.70
CA MET A 568 30.83 -4.07 10.63
C MET A 568 29.37 -4.46 10.84
N LEU A 569 28.44 -3.51 10.96
CA LEU A 569 27.01 -3.78 11.06
C LEU A 569 26.45 -4.36 9.76
N HIS A 570 26.85 -3.80 8.62
CA HIS A 570 26.47 -4.29 7.30
C HIS A 570 26.88 -5.75 7.09
N GLU A 571 28.14 -6.08 7.41
CA GLU A 571 28.61 -7.47 7.38
C GLU A 571 27.83 -8.32 8.39
N LEU A 572 27.67 -7.90 9.65
CA LEU A 572 26.91 -8.66 10.64
C LEU A 572 25.49 -9.03 10.17
N LEU A 573 24.84 -8.13 9.44
CA LEU A 573 23.47 -8.32 8.93
C LEU A 573 23.41 -9.10 7.61
N GLY A 574 24.55 -9.60 7.13
CA GLY A 574 24.63 -10.36 5.89
C GLY A 574 24.34 -9.50 4.66
N ARG A 575 24.98 -8.32 4.61
CA ARG A 575 24.85 -7.30 3.56
C ARG A 575 23.52 -6.54 3.51
N ALA A 576 22.72 -6.65 4.56
CA ALA A 576 21.54 -5.80 4.69
C ALA A 576 21.91 -4.42 5.25
N GLN A 577 21.07 -3.44 4.95
CA GLN A 577 21.27 -2.02 5.25
C GLN A 577 20.01 -1.42 5.86
N PHE A 578 20.19 -0.39 6.69
CA PHE A 578 19.06 0.40 7.19
C PHE A 578 18.70 1.47 6.17
N ALA A 579 17.44 1.87 6.18
CA ALA A 579 16.90 2.78 5.19
C ALA A 579 15.83 3.65 5.83
N GLU A 580 15.85 4.95 5.55
CA GLU A 580 14.80 5.86 5.98
C GLU A 580 14.47 6.85 4.89
N ASN A 581 13.39 7.61 5.07
CA ASN A 581 13.08 8.75 4.22
C ASN A 581 12.85 8.42 2.73
N GLY A 582 12.40 7.21 2.41
CA GLY A 582 12.03 6.80 1.04
C GLY A 582 10.97 7.70 0.39
N GLY A 583 11.00 7.73 -0.94
CA GLY A 583 10.00 8.41 -1.76
C GLY A 583 8.78 7.53 -2.06
N ASN A 584 7.78 8.10 -2.72
CA ASN A 584 6.55 7.40 -3.09
C ASN A 584 6.70 6.65 -4.42
N VAL A 585 5.99 5.53 -4.56
CA VAL A 585 5.85 4.79 -5.83
C VAL A 585 4.40 4.89 -6.29
N ARG A 586 4.17 5.47 -7.47
CA ARG A 586 2.84 5.58 -8.08
C ARG A 586 2.84 4.87 -9.43
N ILE A 587 1.92 3.93 -9.61
CA ILE A 587 1.77 3.13 -10.83
C ILE A 587 0.32 3.17 -11.29
N GLN A 588 0.11 3.51 -12.55
CA GLN A 588 -1.16 3.36 -13.24
C GLN A 588 -0.95 2.51 -14.48
N VAL A 589 -1.73 1.44 -14.64
CA VAL A 589 -1.66 0.53 -15.78
C VAL A 589 -3.06 0.25 -16.31
N GLY A 590 -3.27 0.45 -17.62
CA GLY A 590 -4.60 0.34 -18.22
C GLY A 590 -5.15 -1.10 -18.32
N ASN A 591 -4.28 -2.10 -18.34
CA ASN A 591 -4.60 -3.51 -18.44
C ASN A 591 -3.90 -4.29 -17.30
N ASN A 592 -2.93 -5.16 -17.54
CA ASN A 592 -2.41 -6.06 -16.50
C ASN A 592 -1.06 -5.62 -15.93
N LEU A 593 -0.82 -5.97 -14.66
CA LEU A 593 0.48 -5.92 -14.00
C LEU A 593 0.86 -7.36 -13.60
N VAL A 594 1.91 -7.91 -14.21
CA VAL A 594 2.24 -9.34 -14.10
C VAL A 594 3.73 -9.54 -13.83
N ALA A 595 4.08 -10.40 -12.89
CA ALA A 595 5.42 -10.99 -12.79
C ALA A 595 5.44 -12.41 -13.36
N GLN A 596 6.56 -12.82 -13.96
CA GLN A 596 6.68 -14.12 -14.65
C GLN A 596 7.14 -15.30 -13.77
N ASN A 597 7.62 -15.05 -12.54
CA ASN A 597 8.32 -16.04 -11.73
C ASN A 597 7.63 -16.47 -10.43
N LEU A 598 8.16 -17.54 -9.83
CA LEU A 598 7.83 -17.99 -8.48
C LEU A 598 8.35 -16.96 -7.47
N GLN A 599 7.42 -16.39 -6.70
CA GLN A 599 7.73 -15.44 -5.64
C GLN A 599 8.64 -16.01 -4.55
N ARG A 600 9.61 -15.20 -4.12
CA ARG A 600 10.57 -15.52 -3.06
C ARG A 600 10.06 -15.16 -1.67
N LEU A 601 10.62 -15.78 -0.62
CA LEU A 601 10.23 -15.46 0.76
C LEU A 601 10.76 -14.08 1.19
N PRO A 602 9.96 -13.27 1.92
CA PRO A 602 10.44 -12.00 2.45
C PRO A 602 11.67 -12.10 3.37
N THR A 603 11.91 -13.26 3.99
CA THR A 603 13.06 -13.48 4.88
C THR A 603 14.40 -13.55 4.13
N ILE A 604 14.39 -13.49 2.80
CA ILE A 604 15.57 -13.42 1.95
C ILE A 604 16.10 -11.99 1.88
N TRP A 605 15.24 -11.00 1.67
CA TRP A 605 15.62 -9.58 1.61
C TRP A 605 15.46 -8.88 2.97
N GLN A 606 14.51 -9.27 3.81
CA GLN A 606 14.34 -8.68 5.14
C GLN A 606 15.14 -9.44 6.20
N ARG A 607 16.41 -9.07 6.33
CA ARG A 607 17.37 -9.70 7.24
C ARG A 607 17.15 -9.19 8.66
N ARG A 608 17.41 -10.06 9.63
CA ARG A 608 17.32 -9.70 11.05
C ARG A 608 18.33 -10.43 11.93
N ILE A 609 18.66 -9.84 13.07
CA ILE A 609 19.46 -10.46 14.13
C ILE A 609 18.94 -9.96 15.47
N GLY A 610 18.91 -10.83 16.47
CA GLY A 610 18.49 -10.51 17.83
C GLY A 610 18.75 -11.70 18.74
N LEU A 611 19.43 -11.45 19.85
CA LEU A 611 19.87 -12.43 20.83
C LEU A 611 19.65 -11.86 22.24
N PRO A 612 18.70 -12.42 23.01
CA PRO A 612 18.43 -11.94 24.37
C PRO A 612 19.56 -12.26 25.35
N GLU A 613 20.36 -13.30 25.07
CA GLU A 613 21.46 -13.77 25.93
C GLU A 613 22.81 -13.56 25.25
N ALA A 614 23.84 -13.24 26.05
CA ALA A 614 25.18 -13.01 25.56
C ALA A 614 25.77 -14.27 24.89
N ASN A 615 26.08 -14.18 23.60
CA ASN A 615 26.83 -15.18 22.87
C ASN A 615 28.33 -14.81 22.84
N PRO A 616 29.26 -15.78 22.97
CA PRO A 616 30.71 -15.52 22.93
C PRO A 616 31.23 -14.73 21.71
N ASN A 617 30.46 -14.65 20.62
CA ASN A 617 30.91 -14.02 19.37
C ASN A 617 30.34 -12.61 19.12
N PHE A 618 29.17 -12.30 19.69
CA PHE A 618 28.40 -11.08 19.38
C PHE A 618 27.87 -10.37 20.63
N GLY A 619 28.11 -10.91 21.83
CA GLY A 619 27.43 -10.44 23.04
C GLY A 619 25.92 -10.65 22.96
N ALA A 620 25.15 -9.80 23.63
CA ALA A 620 23.69 -9.84 23.64
C ALA A 620 23.16 -8.85 22.60
N ALA A 621 23.00 -9.32 21.35
CA ALA A 621 22.61 -8.47 20.23
C ALA A 621 21.15 -8.00 20.37
N PRO A 622 20.88 -6.68 20.46
CA PRO A 622 19.50 -6.19 20.36
C PRO A 622 18.94 -6.46 18.96
N THR A 623 17.62 -6.43 18.84
CA THR A 623 16.97 -6.74 17.57
C THR A 623 17.26 -5.66 16.53
N HIS A 624 17.87 -6.09 15.42
CA HIS A 624 18.00 -5.30 14.21
C HIS A 624 17.24 -5.98 13.07
N ILE A 625 16.60 -5.18 12.24
CA ILE A 625 15.86 -5.57 11.04
C ILE A 625 16.35 -4.63 9.93
N ALA A 626 16.84 -5.18 8.83
CA ALA A 626 17.48 -4.44 7.75
C ALA A 626 17.11 -5.04 6.39
N ILE A 627 17.38 -4.31 5.32
CA ILE A 627 17.00 -4.65 3.95
C ILE A 627 18.25 -5.03 3.15
N ALA A 628 18.29 -6.25 2.63
CA ALA A 628 19.25 -6.68 1.62
C ALA A 628 18.67 -6.36 0.23
N PHE A 629 18.98 -5.16 -0.25
CA PHE A 629 18.49 -4.65 -1.54
C PHE A 629 18.91 -5.52 -2.73
N ASP A 630 20.07 -6.17 -2.65
CA ASP A 630 20.60 -7.09 -3.66
C ASP A 630 19.83 -8.42 -3.76
N HIS A 631 18.77 -8.59 -2.96
CA HIS A 631 17.90 -9.77 -2.97
C HIS A 631 16.40 -9.41 -3.01
N PHE A 632 16.06 -8.16 -3.34
CA PHE A 632 14.67 -7.69 -3.38
C PHE A 632 14.04 -7.90 -4.77
N ASP A 633 13.89 -9.14 -5.21
CA ASP A 633 13.49 -9.46 -6.57
C ASP A 633 11.98 -9.65 -6.79
N ASP A 634 11.55 -9.51 -8.06
CA ASP A 634 10.19 -9.75 -8.55
C ASP A 634 9.11 -8.94 -7.82
N ALA A 635 9.47 -7.71 -7.40
CA ALA A 635 8.73 -6.94 -6.42
C ALA A 635 8.68 -5.42 -6.72
N ILE A 636 7.66 -4.79 -6.13
CA ILE A 636 7.48 -3.34 -6.09
C ILE A 636 7.54 -2.88 -4.64
N GLY A 637 8.26 -1.82 -4.30
CA GLY A 637 8.33 -1.40 -2.90
C GLY A 637 8.73 0.03 -2.59
N ALA A 638 8.34 0.47 -1.39
CA ALA A 638 8.84 1.68 -0.74
C ALA A 638 9.61 1.26 0.52
N LEU A 639 10.89 0.93 0.34
CA LEU A 639 11.67 0.15 1.30
C LEU A 639 12.25 1.01 2.43
N GLY A 640 12.58 2.27 2.14
CA GLY A 640 12.94 3.28 3.14
C GLY A 640 11.75 4.01 3.77
N GLY A 641 10.53 3.56 3.49
CA GLY A 641 9.28 4.24 3.80
C GLY A 641 8.72 5.04 2.62
N GLY A 642 7.48 5.51 2.76
CA GLY A 642 6.73 6.20 1.70
C GLY A 642 5.42 5.51 1.36
N SER A 643 4.68 6.05 0.40
CA SER A 643 3.40 5.49 -0.04
C SER A 643 3.55 4.76 -1.38
N VAL A 644 2.86 3.63 -1.52
CA VAL A 644 2.71 2.91 -2.79
C VAL A 644 1.25 3.03 -3.25
N GLN A 645 1.03 3.61 -4.43
CA GLN A 645 -0.27 3.70 -5.07
C GLN A 645 -0.24 2.93 -6.39
N ILE A 646 -1.10 1.92 -6.55
CA ILE A 646 -1.17 1.10 -7.76
C ILE A 646 -2.62 1.02 -8.25
N GLU A 647 -2.85 1.43 -9.50
CA GLU A 647 -4.13 1.30 -10.19
C GLU A 647 -3.96 0.43 -11.43
N VAL A 648 -4.59 -0.75 -11.42
CA VAL A 648 -4.56 -1.73 -12.51
C VAL A 648 -5.95 -1.83 -13.12
N GLY A 649 -6.11 -1.57 -14.41
CA GLY A 649 -7.41 -1.69 -15.09
C GLY A 649 -7.85 -3.14 -15.32
N GLY A 650 -6.90 -4.06 -15.42
CA GLY A 650 -7.06 -5.49 -15.61
C GLY A 650 -6.70 -6.30 -14.36
N THR A 651 -5.93 -7.37 -14.55
CA THR A 651 -5.53 -8.31 -13.49
C THR A 651 -4.14 -7.96 -12.93
N LEU A 652 -4.00 -8.02 -11.61
CA LEU A 652 -2.70 -8.03 -10.94
C LEU A 652 -2.32 -9.48 -10.64
N LYS A 653 -1.18 -9.97 -11.16
CA LYS A 653 -0.82 -11.40 -11.08
C LYS A 653 0.60 -11.61 -10.62
N ASP A 654 0.74 -12.42 -9.57
CA ASP A 654 2.00 -12.92 -9.01
C ASP A 654 2.99 -11.80 -8.63
N ILE A 655 2.50 -10.63 -8.19
CA ILE A 655 3.35 -9.49 -7.82
C ILE A 655 3.57 -9.46 -6.30
N ALA A 656 4.81 -9.23 -5.88
CA ALA A 656 5.12 -8.81 -4.51
C ALA A 656 5.04 -7.29 -4.38
N ILE A 657 4.34 -6.80 -3.34
CA ILE A 657 4.34 -5.38 -2.98
C ILE A 657 4.85 -5.25 -1.54
N ALA A 658 5.89 -4.45 -1.32
CA ALA A 658 6.54 -4.33 -0.01
C ALA A 658 6.65 -2.89 0.49
N ILE A 659 6.13 -2.66 1.70
CA ILE A 659 6.33 -1.44 2.50
C ILE A 659 6.78 -1.89 3.89
N PRO A 660 8.05 -2.30 4.03
CA PRO A 660 8.56 -2.83 5.29
C PRO A 660 8.89 -1.72 6.28
N THR A 661 9.05 -2.13 7.53
CA THR A 661 9.82 -1.35 8.52
C THR A 661 11.20 -1.98 8.68
N ASN A 662 12.14 -1.15 9.09
CA ASN A 662 13.46 -1.55 9.53
C ASN A 662 13.73 -0.97 10.91
N THR A 663 14.50 -1.68 11.72
CA THR A 663 14.73 -1.35 13.12
C THR A 663 16.21 -1.48 13.42
N ARG A 664 16.79 -0.49 14.07
CA ARG A 664 18.18 -0.51 14.51
C ARG A 664 18.32 -0.12 15.97
N ALA A 665 19.29 -0.72 16.67
CA ALA A 665 19.73 -0.14 17.92
C ALA A 665 20.51 1.15 17.64
N ILE A 666 20.43 2.10 18.57
CA ILE A 666 21.17 3.37 18.50
C ILE A 666 22.26 3.47 19.59
N SER A 667 22.49 2.40 20.35
CA SER A 667 23.49 2.34 21.42
C SER A 667 23.84 0.90 21.75
N GLY A 668 24.79 0.70 22.67
CA GLY A 668 25.06 -0.62 23.27
C GLY A 668 26.04 -1.46 22.46
N VAL A 669 26.93 -0.82 21.70
CA VAL A 669 27.98 -1.52 20.94
C VAL A 669 29.22 -1.67 21.82
N GLU A 670 29.95 -2.76 21.64
CA GLU A 670 31.23 -3.04 22.28
C GLU A 670 32.25 -3.52 21.25
N VAL A 671 33.44 -2.93 21.30
CA VAL A 671 34.57 -3.27 20.45
C VAL A 671 35.78 -3.53 21.35
N GLU A 672 36.19 -4.79 21.45
CA GLU A 672 37.32 -5.18 22.32
C GLU A 672 38.62 -5.36 21.53
N SER A 673 38.53 -5.73 20.24
CA SER A 673 39.68 -5.97 19.38
C SER A 673 39.28 -5.95 17.90
N GLN A 674 40.26 -6.04 16.99
CA GLN A 674 39.99 -6.28 15.56
C GLN A 674 39.15 -7.54 15.30
N GLU A 675 39.16 -8.48 16.24
CA GLU A 675 38.46 -9.76 16.14
C GLU A 675 37.13 -9.78 16.90
N PHE A 676 36.75 -8.71 17.60
CA PHE A 676 35.51 -8.66 18.38
C PHE A 676 34.78 -7.32 18.22
N PHE A 677 33.65 -7.40 17.52
CA PHE A 677 32.60 -6.39 17.44
C PHE A 677 31.32 -7.08 17.91
N GLY A 678 30.66 -6.52 18.92
CA GLY A 678 29.46 -7.11 19.51
C GLY A 678 28.63 -6.08 20.25
N PHE A 679 27.72 -6.59 21.09
CA PHE A 679 26.76 -5.77 21.81
C PHE A 679 26.77 -6.05 23.30
N LYS A 680 26.64 -4.98 24.08
CA LYS A 680 26.51 -5.03 25.53
C LYS A 680 25.15 -5.58 25.90
N GLU A 681 25.11 -6.36 26.97
CA GLU A 681 23.84 -6.76 27.59
C GLU A 681 23.08 -5.52 28.07
N SER A 682 21.89 -5.30 27.52
CA SER A 682 20.99 -4.23 27.91
C SER A 682 19.58 -4.78 28.13
N PRO A 683 18.99 -4.59 29.32
CA PRO A 683 17.60 -4.96 29.57
C PRO A 683 16.59 -4.03 28.88
N ASP A 684 17.03 -2.88 28.37
CA ASP A 684 16.19 -1.88 27.69
C ASP A 684 16.96 -1.30 26.48
N PRO A 685 17.06 -2.05 25.37
CA PRO A 685 17.79 -1.60 24.21
C PRO A 685 17.07 -0.39 23.58
N GLN A 686 17.82 0.67 23.30
CA GLN A 686 17.30 1.84 22.59
C GLN A 686 17.20 1.52 21.11
N LEU A 687 15.98 1.33 20.62
CA LEU A 687 15.67 1.00 19.23
C LEU A 687 15.00 2.18 18.53
N VAL A 688 15.34 2.36 17.25
CA VAL A 688 14.66 3.28 16.33
C VAL A 688 14.12 2.45 15.17
N THR A 689 12.85 2.66 14.86
CA THR A 689 12.18 2.05 13.70
C THR A 689 11.89 3.12 12.66
N ALA A 690 12.24 2.83 11.42
CA ALA A 690 11.96 3.63 10.24
C ALA A 690 11.25 2.79 9.17
N GLY A 691 10.79 3.45 8.10
CA GLY A 691 10.00 2.82 7.05
C GLY A 691 8.50 2.88 7.31
N GLY A 692 7.76 1.90 6.79
CA GLY A 692 6.30 1.90 6.81
C GLY A 692 5.69 2.96 5.88
N GLY A 693 4.36 3.11 5.94
CA GLY A 693 3.64 4.07 5.10
C GLY A 693 2.24 3.64 4.71
N ALA A 694 1.93 3.74 3.42
CA ALA A 694 0.57 3.54 2.92
C ALA A 694 0.51 2.75 1.62
N LEU A 695 -0.49 1.88 1.49
CA LEU A 695 -0.84 1.20 0.25
C LEU A 695 -2.25 1.62 -0.20
N ASP A 696 -2.40 2.14 -1.41
CA ASP A 696 -3.69 2.20 -2.12
C ASP A 696 -3.59 1.34 -3.38
N LEU A 697 -4.24 0.18 -3.36
CA LEU A 697 -4.25 -0.79 -4.45
C LEU A 697 -5.66 -0.93 -5.03
N ARG A 698 -5.83 -0.61 -6.31
CA ARG A 698 -7.10 -0.78 -7.03
C ARG A 698 -6.88 -1.66 -8.24
N VAL A 699 -7.66 -2.73 -8.35
CA VAL A 699 -7.55 -3.72 -9.43
C VAL A 699 -8.91 -3.90 -10.09
N GLY A 700 -8.98 -3.58 -11.38
CA GLY A 700 -10.20 -3.54 -12.19
C GLY A 700 -10.75 -4.93 -12.54
N ARG A 701 -9.96 -5.99 -12.33
CA ARG A 701 -10.39 -7.38 -12.44
C ARG A 701 -9.94 -8.18 -11.22
N ASP A 702 -9.10 -9.20 -11.41
CA ASP A 702 -8.69 -10.14 -10.38
C ASP A 702 -7.32 -9.79 -9.77
N ILE A 703 -7.11 -10.18 -8.51
CA ILE A 703 -5.75 -10.37 -7.95
C ILE A 703 -5.45 -11.86 -7.92
N ALA A 704 -4.43 -12.31 -8.64
CA ALA A 704 -4.05 -13.72 -8.73
C ALA A 704 -2.65 -13.95 -8.12
N GLY A 705 -2.58 -14.52 -6.92
CA GLY A 705 -1.31 -14.79 -6.22
C GLY A 705 -0.52 -13.55 -5.82
N GLY A 706 0.78 -13.73 -5.58
CA GLY A 706 1.66 -12.69 -5.02
C GLY A 706 1.56 -12.54 -3.50
N TYR A 707 2.23 -11.53 -2.96
CA TYR A 707 2.11 -11.18 -1.54
C TYR A 707 2.15 -9.67 -1.30
N LEU A 708 1.56 -9.23 -0.20
CA LEU A 708 1.67 -7.87 0.31
C LEU A 708 2.44 -7.90 1.63
N TYR A 709 3.58 -7.23 1.68
CA TYR A 709 4.38 -7.05 2.89
C TYR A 709 4.14 -5.65 3.46
N LEU A 710 3.56 -5.57 4.66
CA LEU A 710 3.11 -4.35 5.30
C LEU A 710 3.63 -4.29 6.75
N GLY A 711 4.57 -3.37 7.01
CA GLY A 711 4.99 -3.01 8.36
C GLY A 711 4.56 -1.59 8.69
N ASP A 712 3.96 -1.36 9.87
CA ASP A 712 3.41 -0.05 10.29
C ASP A 712 2.66 0.69 9.17
N SER A 713 1.84 -0.06 8.42
CA SER A 713 1.27 0.41 7.16
C SER A 713 -0.25 0.44 7.16
N ASN A 714 -0.80 1.46 6.53
CA ASN A 714 -2.23 1.53 6.28
C ASN A 714 -2.54 1.17 4.82
N ALA A 715 -3.26 0.08 4.60
CA ALA A 715 -3.58 -0.44 3.27
C ALA A 715 -5.07 -0.39 2.96
N ASN A 716 -5.42 0.19 1.81
CA ASN A 716 -6.74 0.10 1.21
C ASN A 716 -6.62 -0.67 -0.11
N ILE A 717 -7.32 -1.80 -0.22
CA ILE A 717 -7.26 -2.71 -1.36
C ILE A 717 -8.68 -2.87 -1.91
N LEU A 718 -8.87 -2.57 -3.19
CA LEU A 718 -10.15 -2.74 -3.91
C LEU A 718 -9.95 -3.63 -5.14
N VAL A 719 -10.71 -4.71 -5.20
CA VAL A 719 -10.71 -5.68 -6.32
C VAL A 719 -12.10 -5.75 -6.92
N GLN A 720 -12.24 -5.43 -8.21
CA GLN A 720 -13.54 -5.34 -8.87
C GLN A 720 -14.09 -6.68 -9.38
N GLU A 721 -13.26 -7.72 -9.45
CA GLU A 721 -13.71 -9.11 -9.61
C GLU A 721 -13.34 -9.88 -8.34
N GLN A 722 -12.41 -10.83 -8.38
CA GLN A 722 -12.15 -11.72 -7.24
C GLN A 722 -10.65 -11.91 -6.97
N THR A 723 -10.34 -12.59 -5.87
CA THR A 723 -8.99 -13.13 -5.65
C THR A 723 -8.88 -14.53 -6.22
N LEU A 724 -7.78 -14.83 -6.89
CA LEU A 724 -7.49 -16.13 -7.48
C LEU A 724 -6.14 -16.66 -6.96
N VAL A 725 -5.93 -17.96 -7.13
CA VAL A 725 -4.61 -18.56 -6.96
C VAL A 725 -3.68 -18.12 -8.09
N GLY A 726 -2.46 -17.77 -7.73
CA GLY A 726 -1.39 -17.43 -8.67
C GLY A 726 -0.72 -18.63 -9.30
N SER A 727 0.41 -18.39 -9.95
CA SER A 727 1.18 -19.45 -10.62
C SER A 727 1.73 -20.49 -9.64
N ASN A 728 1.92 -20.12 -8.35
CA ASN A 728 2.39 -21.01 -7.28
C ASN A 728 1.26 -21.85 -6.66
N GLY A 729 0.02 -21.74 -7.16
CA GLY A 729 -1.15 -22.44 -6.61
C GLY A 729 -1.69 -21.84 -5.30
N VAL A 730 -1.27 -20.62 -4.97
CA VAL A 730 -1.54 -19.93 -3.71
C VAL A 730 -2.26 -18.62 -3.99
N ALA A 731 -3.30 -18.31 -3.21
CA ALA A 731 -3.96 -17.02 -3.24
C ALA A 731 -3.05 -15.95 -2.59
N PRO A 732 -3.31 -14.63 -2.71
CA PRO A 732 -2.37 -13.63 -2.22
C PRO A 732 -2.10 -13.73 -0.71
N ILE A 733 -0.83 -13.71 -0.29
CA ILE A 733 -0.44 -13.75 1.13
C ILE A 733 -0.29 -12.34 1.69
N LEU A 734 -0.70 -12.14 2.96
CA LEU A 734 -0.46 -10.90 3.69
C LEU A 734 0.61 -11.12 4.76
N TYR A 735 1.72 -10.37 4.70
CA TYR A 735 2.67 -10.24 5.79
C TYR A 735 2.38 -8.95 6.54
N LEU A 736 1.90 -9.05 7.78
CA LEU A 736 1.48 -7.91 8.59
C LEU A 736 2.33 -7.83 9.86
N SER A 737 2.87 -6.65 10.15
CA SER A 737 3.59 -6.37 11.39
C SER A 737 3.34 -4.93 11.87
N GLY A 738 3.71 -4.63 13.11
CA GLY A 738 3.57 -3.28 13.65
C GLY A 738 2.11 -2.89 13.87
N ASP A 739 1.79 -1.63 13.62
CA ASP A 739 0.45 -1.02 13.64
C ASP A 739 -0.28 -1.12 12.30
N SER A 740 0.00 -2.17 11.52
CA SER A 740 -0.59 -2.31 10.20
C SER A 740 -2.12 -2.44 10.26
N SER A 741 -2.80 -1.68 9.41
CA SER A 741 -4.26 -1.63 9.28
C SER A 741 -4.65 -1.87 7.82
N VAL A 742 -5.35 -2.97 7.56
CA VAL A 742 -5.72 -3.40 6.20
C VAL A 742 -7.22 -3.39 6.02
N ASN A 743 -7.70 -2.69 4.98
CA ASN A 743 -9.06 -2.77 4.48
C ASN A 743 -9.04 -3.35 3.07
N TRP A 744 -9.46 -4.61 2.91
CA TRP A 744 -9.58 -5.29 1.62
C TRP A 744 -11.05 -5.52 1.28
N LEU A 745 -11.50 -4.93 0.18
CA LEU A 745 -12.79 -5.22 -0.43
C LEU A 745 -12.63 -5.90 -1.79
N SER A 746 -13.29 -7.03 -1.97
CA SER A 746 -13.47 -7.72 -3.25
C SER A 746 -14.94 -7.64 -3.67
N ASN A 747 -15.20 -7.52 -4.97
CA ASN A 747 -16.55 -7.57 -5.47
C ASN A 747 -17.09 -9.01 -5.48
N GLY A 748 -16.29 -9.97 -5.96
CA GLY A 748 -16.54 -11.40 -5.93
C GLY A 748 -15.86 -12.06 -4.73
N ASP A 749 -15.47 -13.32 -4.88
CA ASP A 749 -14.83 -14.07 -3.81
C ASP A 749 -13.53 -13.39 -3.32
N LEU A 750 -13.33 -13.40 -2.01
CA LEU A 750 -12.11 -12.96 -1.35
C LEU A 750 -11.53 -14.14 -0.59
N GLN A 751 -10.40 -14.64 -1.06
CA GLN A 751 -9.59 -15.67 -0.47
C GLN A 751 -8.19 -15.11 -0.27
N THR A 752 -7.72 -15.14 0.98
CA THR A 752 -6.30 -14.92 1.27
C THR A 752 -5.57 -16.26 1.17
N GLY A 753 -4.32 -16.22 0.73
CA GLY A 753 -3.39 -17.34 0.83
C GLY A 753 -2.90 -17.59 2.24
N GLY A 754 -3.27 -16.72 3.19
CA GLY A 754 -2.85 -16.71 4.58
C GLY A 754 -2.45 -15.31 5.04
N VAL A 755 -2.42 -15.12 6.36
CA VAL A 755 -1.92 -13.90 6.98
C VAL A 755 -0.86 -14.30 8.00
N VAL A 756 0.31 -13.69 7.92
CA VAL A 756 1.49 -14.12 8.67
C VAL A 756 2.20 -12.91 9.25
N GLU A 757 2.60 -12.99 10.52
CA GLU A 757 3.60 -12.05 11.06
C GLU A 757 4.99 -12.46 10.53
N PRO A 758 5.63 -11.66 9.66
CA PRO A 758 6.85 -12.06 8.94
C PRO A 758 8.00 -12.52 9.86
N TYR A 759 8.12 -11.96 11.07
CA TYR A 759 9.22 -12.28 11.97
C TYR A 759 9.10 -13.62 12.71
N VAL A 760 7.99 -14.34 12.50
CA VAL A 760 7.82 -15.72 13.00
C VAL A 760 8.31 -16.77 12.00
N ILE A 761 8.53 -16.37 10.74
CA ILE A 761 9.03 -17.23 9.67
C ILE A 761 10.54 -17.30 9.83
N GLN A 762 11.10 -18.50 9.87
CA GLN A 762 12.55 -18.67 10.02
C GLN A 762 13.33 -17.87 8.96
N GLN A 763 14.46 -17.28 9.38
CA GLN A 763 15.39 -16.59 8.48
C GLN A 763 15.86 -17.51 7.35
N SER A 764 16.10 -16.94 6.17
CA SER A 764 16.62 -17.66 5.00
C SER A 764 17.87 -18.49 5.34
N GLN A 765 18.01 -19.65 4.70
CA GLN A 765 19.13 -20.54 4.99
C GLN A 765 20.47 -19.90 4.64
N ALA A 766 20.53 -18.98 3.66
CA ALA A 766 21.75 -18.21 3.41
C ALA A 766 22.09 -17.23 4.52
N GLN A 767 21.12 -16.51 5.11
CA GLN A 767 21.44 -15.65 6.24
C GLN A 767 22.03 -16.47 7.39
N LEU A 768 21.37 -17.59 7.74
CA LEU A 768 21.85 -18.50 8.78
C LEU A 768 23.25 -19.06 8.47
N ASN A 769 23.54 -19.35 7.19
CA ASN A 769 24.85 -19.82 6.75
C ASN A 769 25.91 -18.71 6.76
N TYR A 770 25.55 -17.49 6.39
CA TYR A 770 26.42 -16.34 6.40
C TYR A 770 26.88 -16.05 7.84
N LEU A 771 25.94 -16.06 8.80
CA LEU A 771 26.22 -15.90 10.23
C LEU A 771 27.12 -17.02 10.81
N ARG A 772 27.19 -18.20 10.16
CA ARG A 772 28.16 -19.26 10.51
C ARG A 772 29.55 -19.03 9.92
N LYS A 773 29.68 -18.33 8.79
CA LYS A 773 30.93 -18.22 8.01
C LYS A 773 31.83 -17.06 8.41
N THR A 774 31.31 -15.98 8.98
CA THR A 774 32.05 -14.74 9.27
C THR A 774 33.18 -14.88 10.32
N ARG A 775 33.33 -16.03 10.99
CA ARG A 775 34.46 -16.33 11.92
C ARG A 775 35.08 -17.69 11.61
N ALA A 776 35.96 -17.74 10.62
CA ALA A 776 36.59 -18.95 10.06
C ALA A 776 37.46 -19.82 10.99
N GLN A 777 37.53 -19.56 12.31
CA GLN A 777 38.33 -20.35 13.26
C GLN A 777 37.51 -21.18 14.26
N VAL A 778 36.18 -21.09 14.26
CA VAL A 778 35.32 -21.82 15.21
C VAL A 778 34.44 -22.82 14.46
N THR A 779 34.79 -24.11 14.50
CA THR A 779 34.13 -25.17 13.72
C THR A 779 32.74 -25.61 14.24
N ASN A 780 32.17 -24.93 15.25
CA ASN A 780 30.92 -25.31 15.94
C ASN A 780 30.02 -24.08 16.24
N LEU A 781 29.75 -23.22 15.26
CA LEU A 781 28.84 -22.09 15.47
C LEU A 781 27.37 -22.51 15.34
N THR A 782 26.61 -22.38 16.42
CA THR A 782 25.14 -22.42 16.38
C THR A 782 24.64 -21.18 15.63
N PRO A 783 23.80 -21.31 14.59
CA PRO A 783 23.27 -20.16 13.88
C PRO A 783 22.42 -19.28 14.80
N ILE A 784 22.47 -17.97 14.61
CA ILE A 784 21.57 -17.05 15.31
C ILE A 784 20.22 -17.12 14.63
N VAL A 785 19.27 -17.73 15.33
CA VAL A 785 17.86 -17.69 14.97
C VAL A 785 17.22 -16.58 15.79
N THR A 786 16.39 -15.77 15.16
CA THR A 786 15.69 -14.63 15.79
C THR A 786 14.23 -14.67 15.37
N ASN A 787 13.34 -14.91 16.32
CA ASN A 787 11.90 -14.88 16.10
C ASN A 787 11.23 -13.99 17.14
N PHE A 788 10.22 -13.23 16.74
CA PHE A 788 9.41 -12.40 17.63
C PHE A 788 8.07 -12.06 16.96
N LEU A 789 7.18 -11.42 17.72
CA LEU A 789 5.95 -10.80 17.23
C LEU A 789 6.07 -9.29 17.38
N ASN A 790 5.50 -8.52 16.44
CA ASN A 790 5.60 -7.06 16.46
C ASN A 790 4.24 -6.37 16.28
N TYR A 791 3.13 -7.02 16.60
CA TYR A 791 1.82 -6.38 16.51
C TYR A 791 1.65 -5.26 17.54
N SER A 792 1.21 -4.10 17.08
CA SER A 792 0.63 -3.05 17.92
C SER A 792 -0.74 -3.49 18.47
N PRO A 793 -1.16 -2.99 19.65
CA PRO A 793 -2.51 -3.22 20.17
C PRO A 793 -3.65 -2.82 19.21
N THR A 794 -3.40 -1.88 18.29
CA THR A 794 -4.39 -1.31 17.35
C THR A 794 -4.37 -1.90 15.94
N ALA A 795 -3.43 -2.81 15.64
CA ALA A 795 -3.34 -3.44 14.33
C ALA A 795 -4.65 -4.18 13.95
N LYS A 796 -5.02 -4.10 12.66
CA LYS A 796 -6.35 -4.51 12.19
C LYS A 796 -6.33 -5.14 10.81
N LEU A 797 -7.14 -6.18 10.63
CA LEU A 797 -7.46 -6.79 9.34
C LEU A 797 -8.97 -6.76 9.08
N SER A 798 -9.39 -6.11 7.99
CA SER A 798 -10.77 -6.12 7.50
C SER A 798 -10.83 -6.70 6.09
N LEU A 799 -11.57 -7.80 5.93
CA LEU A 799 -11.78 -8.50 4.67
C LEU A 799 -13.28 -8.47 4.33
N LYS A 800 -13.63 -7.99 3.14
CA LYS A 800 -15.02 -7.82 2.73
C LYS A 800 -15.23 -8.36 1.32
N SER A 801 -16.34 -9.07 1.09
CA SER A 801 -16.82 -9.46 -0.23
C SER A 801 -18.25 -8.95 -0.46
N LEU A 802 -18.51 -8.30 -1.60
CA LEU A 802 -19.84 -7.81 -1.95
C LEU A 802 -20.77 -8.96 -2.37
N SER A 803 -20.40 -9.68 -3.42
CA SER A 803 -21.26 -10.65 -4.12
C SER A 803 -20.82 -12.10 -3.97
N GLY A 804 -19.67 -12.34 -3.32
CA GLY A 804 -19.06 -13.65 -3.11
C GLY A 804 -18.76 -13.95 -1.64
N SER A 805 -17.98 -14.99 -1.40
CA SER A 805 -17.61 -15.46 -0.07
C SER A 805 -16.30 -14.87 0.40
N VAL A 806 -16.12 -14.74 1.72
CA VAL A 806 -14.80 -14.47 2.34
C VAL A 806 -14.23 -15.77 2.89
N THR A 807 -13.06 -16.19 2.42
CA THR A 807 -12.37 -17.41 2.87
C THR A 807 -11.11 -17.06 3.67
N LEU A 808 -11.10 -17.47 4.95
CA LEU A 808 -9.94 -17.37 5.83
C LEU A 808 -9.10 -18.65 5.71
N SER A 809 -7.96 -18.57 5.02
CA SER A 809 -7.05 -19.69 4.79
C SER A 809 -5.81 -19.64 5.68
N GLU A 810 -5.12 -20.78 5.79
CA GLU A 810 -3.77 -20.84 6.36
C GLU A 810 -2.74 -20.50 5.27
N ALA A 811 -1.64 -19.87 5.68
CA ALA A 811 -0.47 -19.67 4.84
C ALA A 811 0.06 -21.01 4.34
N GLN A 812 -0.11 -21.28 3.05
CA GLN A 812 0.42 -22.45 2.38
C GLN A 812 1.03 -22.05 1.05
N GLY A 813 2.06 -22.77 0.61
CA GLY A 813 2.70 -22.48 -0.65
C GLY A 813 4.09 -23.07 -0.81
N GLU A 814 4.52 -23.10 -2.06
CA GLU A 814 5.89 -23.34 -2.46
C GLU A 814 6.54 -21.99 -2.75
N PHE A 815 7.58 -21.66 -1.98
CA PHE A 815 8.40 -20.46 -2.17
C PHE A 815 9.84 -20.87 -2.41
N GLU A 816 10.57 -20.09 -3.18
CA GLU A 816 12.00 -20.30 -3.33
C GLU A 816 12.77 -19.57 -2.22
N ASP A 817 13.66 -20.29 -1.53
CA ASP A 817 14.75 -19.68 -0.77
C ASP A 817 15.88 -19.30 -1.75
N ILE A 818 16.83 -18.50 -1.27
CA ILE A 818 17.95 -17.91 -2.03
C ILE A 818 18.88 -18.93 -2.70
N ASP A 819 18.93 -20.18 -2.22
CA ASP A 819 19.68 -21.27 -2.84
C ASP A 819 18.84 -22.08 -3.83
N ASN A 820 17.73 -21.51 -4.30
CA ASN A 820 16.69 -22.10 -5.13
C ASN A 820 16.13 -23.40 -4.54
N THR A 821 16.18 -23.53 -3.20
CA THR A 821 15.47 -24.62 -2.52
C THR A 821 14.02 -24.23 -2.33
N THR A 822 13.12 -25.11 -2.78
CA THR A 822 11.69 -24.92 -2.55
C THR A 822 11.37 -25.18 -1.08
N VAL A 823 10.94 -24.14 -0.39
CA VAL A 823 10.37 -24.22 0.95
C VAL A 823 8.87 -24.43 0.81
N SER A 824 8.43 -25.64 1.09
CA SER A 824 7.00 -26.00 1.16
C SER A 824 6.48 -25.77 2.57
N ASP A 825 5.31 -25.12 2.67
CA ASP A 825 4.60 -24.80 3.91
C ASP A 825 5.31 -23.76 4.81
N ILE A 826 4.86 -22.50 4.70
CA ILE A 826 5.07 -21.47 5.72
C ILE A 826 4.18 -21.81 6.92
N ALA A 827 4.44 -22.92 7.61
CA ALA A 827 3.74 -23.31 8.84
C ALA A 827 4.18 -22.41 10.02
N ALA A 828 4.00 -21.11 9.82
CA ALA A 828 4.19 -20.03 10.77
C ALA A 828 3.13 -20.06 11.87
N SER A 829 3.38 -19.25 12.90
CA SER A 829 2.39 -18.84 13.89
C SER A 829 1.02 -18.60 13.24
N ARG A 830 -0.05 -19.07 13.90
CA ARG A 830 -1.45 -18.80 13.47
C ARG A 830 -2.00 -17.53 14.13
N LEU A 831 -1.10 -16.69 14.65
CA LEU A 831 -1.43 -15.49 15.38
C LEU A 831 -1.57 -14.32 14.42
N LEU A 832 -2.79 -13.84 14.30
CA LEU A 832 -3.16 -12.69 13.50
C LEU A 832 -3.08 -11.40 14.31
N ALA A 833 -3.22 -10.28 13.61
CA ALA A 833 -3.42 -8.98 14.21
C ALA A 833 -4.55 -9.01 15.26
N PRO A 834 -4.50 -8.15 16.31
CA PRO A 834 -5.46 -8.20 17.40
C PRO A 834 -6.91 -7.93 17.04
N SER A 835 -7.17 -7.31 15.87
CA SER A 835 -8.52 -7.06 15.37
C SER A 835 -8.77 -7.70 14.00
N LEU A 836 -9.86 -8.47 13.88
CA LEU A 836 -10.30 -9.13 12.65
C LEU A 836 -11.79 -8.84 12.38
N THR A 837 -12.08 -8.36 11.17
CA THR A 837 -13.45 -8.25 10.65
C THR A 837 -13.52 -8.96 9.29
N ALA A 838 -14.39 -9.96 9.15
CA ALA A 838 -14.69 -10.62 7.88
C ALA A 838 -16.18 -10.45 7.53
N ILE A 839 -16.48 -9.88 6.36
CA ILE A 839 -17.86 -9.59 5.92
C ILE A 839 -18.13 -10.19 4.54
N SER A 840 -19.11 -11.07 4.42
CA SER A 840 -19.75 -11.37 3.14
C SER A 840 -21.15 -10.77 3.10
N PHE A 841 -21.37 -9.82 2.18
CA PHE A 841 -22.65 -9.11 2.07
C PHE A 841 -23.74 -9.93 1.38
N GLU A 842 -23.39 -10.94 0.57
CA GLU A 842 -24.37 -11.76 -0.16
C GLU A 842 -24.23 -13.27 0.07
N GLU A 843 -23.06 -13.78 0.43
CA GLU A 843 -22.78 -15.21 0.55
C GLU A 843 -22.16 -15.55 1.92
N ASP A 844 -21.17 -16.45 1.95
CA ASP A 844 -20.68 -17.11 3.15
C ASP A 844 -19.38 -16.48 3.68
N VAL A 845 -19.14 -16.68 4.98
CA VAL A 845 -17.79 -16.62 5.55
C VAL A 845 -17.29 -18.05 5.77
N LEU A 846 -16.21 -18.40 5.09
CA LEU A 846 -15.65 -19.74 5.03
C LEU A 846 -14.36 -19.83 5.85
N LEU A 847 -14.34 -20.75 6.81
CA LEU A 847 -13.17 -21.01 7.65
C LEU A 847 -12.42 -22.21 7.06
N ALA A 848 -11.21 -22.00 6.55
CA ALA A 848 -10.37 -23.05 5.99
C ALA A 848 -9.20 -23.46 6.90
N SER A 849 -9.01 -22.77 8.02
CA SER A 849 -7.96 -23.04 8.99
C SER A 849 -8.32 -22.56 10.40
N SER A 850 -7.57 -23.03 11.38
CA SER A 850 -7.59 -22.45 12.73
C SER A 850 -6.81 -21.13 12.73
N LEU A 851 -7.24 -20.18 13.57
CA LEU A 851 -6.57 -18.89 13.76
C LEU A 851 -6.68 -18.44 15.23
N SER A 852 -5.73 -17.62 15.66
CA SER A 852 -5.73 -16.96 16.97
C SER A 852 -5.45 -15.48 16.78
N LEU A 853 -6.10 -14.59 17.52
CA LEU A 853 -5.75 -13.17 17.53
C LEU A 853 -4.71 -12.88 18.62
N PHE A 854 -3.75 -11.99 18.33
CA PHE A 854 -2.82 -11.47 19.33
C PHE A 854 -3.59 -10.74 20.45
N PRO A 855 -3.26 -10.94 21.74
CA PRO A 855 -3.99 -10.32 22.85
C PRO A 855 -3.85 -8.79 22.84
N SER A 856 -4.97 -8.07 22.90
CA SER A 856 -4.99 -6.60 22.98
C SER A 856 -6.22 -6.10 23.72
N ALA A 857 -6.07 -5.06 24.53
CA ALA A 857 -7.17 -4.44 25.27
C ALA A 857 -8.23 -3.78 24.38
N VAL A 858 -7.92 -3.53 23.11
CA VAL A 858 -8.84 -2.93 22.13
C VAL A 858 -9.17 -3.88 20.97
N GLY A 859 -8.67 -5.13 21.01
CA GLY A 859 -8.85 -6.11 19.94
C GLY A 859 -10.31 -6.50 19.71
N GLN A 860 -10.74 -6.56 18.45
CA GLN A 860 -12.11 -6.90 18.05
C GLN A 860 -12.17 -8.15 17.17
N PHE A 861 -13.26 -8.91 17.27
CA PHE A 861 -13.51 -10.07 16.41
C PHE A 861 -14.93 -10.05 15.84
N GLU A 862 -15.05 -10.05 14.50
CA GLU A 862 -16.32 -9.98 13.80
C GLU A 862 -16.32 -10.90 12.56
N LEU A 863 -17.24 -11.87 12.52
CA LEU A 863 -17.59 -12.65 11.32
C LEU A 863 -19.05 -12.37 10.98
N LEU A 864 -19.28 -11.75 9.83
CA LEU A 864 -20.60 -11.28 9.38
C LEU A 864 -20.89 -11.88 8.00
N ALA A 865 -21.90 -12.73 7.88
CA ALA A 865 -22.28 -13.36 6.62
C ALA A 865 -23.78 -13.14 6.36
N LYS A 866 -24.15 -12.86 5.11
CA LYS A 866 -25.56 -12.99 4.74
C LYS A 866 -25.98 -14.44 4.74
N GLY A 867 -25.19 -15.29 4.08
CA GLY A 867 -25.31 -16.75 4.08
C GLY A 867 -24.68 -17.37 5.33
N ASP A 868 -23.96 -18.47 5.15
CA ASP A 868 -23.45 -19.28 6.25
C ASP A 868 -22.11 -18.77 6.81
N ILE A 869 -21.86 -19.07 8.08
CA ILE A 869 -20.50 -19.06 8.65
C ILE A 869 -20.10 -20.49 8.93
N ARG A 870 -19.19 -21.05 8.12
CA ARG A 870 -18.92 -22.50 8.17
C ARG A 870 -17.49 -22.92 7.88
N SER A 871 -17.14 -24.09 8.40
CA SER A 871 -15.88 -24.77 8.08
C SER A 871 -15.90 -25.33 6.66
N THR A 872 -14.78 -25.21 5.94
CA THR A 872 -14.57 -25.89 4.64
C THR A 872 -13.96 -27.29 4.81
N LYS A 873 -13.39 -27.59 5.98
CA LYS A 873 -12.71 -28.85 6.30
C LYS A 873 -13.59 -29.73 7.21
N ALA A 874 -13.40 -31.04 7.08
CA ALA A 874 -14.04 -32.06 7.93
C ALA A 874 -13.44 -32.13 9.35
N ASN A 875 -12.27 -31.53 9.55
CA ASN A 875 -11.56 -31.54 10.83
C ASN A 875 -12.00 -30.38 11.75
N GLU A 876 -11.51 -30.43 12.99
CA GLU A 876 -11.71 -29.39 14.00
C GLU A 876 -11.05 -28.07 13.58
N ILE A 877 -11.83 -26.99 13.59
CA ILE A 877 -11.33 -25.62 13.41
C ILE A 877 -11.36 -24.92 14.77
N PHE A 878 -10.25 -24.27 15.12
CA PHE A 878 -10.11 -23.51 16.36
C PHE A 878 -9.97 -22.03 16.03
N ILE A 879 -10.88 -21.21 16.53
CA ILE A 879 -10.88 -19.77 16.40
C ILE A 879 -10.72 -19.19 17.79
N ARG A 880 -9.64 -18.43 18.03
CA ARG A 880 -9.29 -17.95 19.35
C ARG A 880 -9.06 -16.43 19.37
N GLN A 881 -9.57 -15.78 20.41
CA GLN A 881 -9.10 -14.46 20.85
C GLN A 881 -8.32 -14.68 22.14
N SER A 882 -7.00 -14.52 22.08
CA SER A 882 -6.12 -14.80 23.21
C SER A 882 -6.30 -13.76 24.32
N ASP A 883 -6.37 -14.20 25.57
CA ASP A 883 -6.28 -13.37 26.78
C ASP A 883 -4.97 -13.61 27.56
N VAL A 884 -4.00 -14.25 26.91
CA VAL A 884 -2.66 -14.41 27.47
C VAL A 884 -2.05 -13.03 27.68
N GLU A 885 -1.38 -12.84 28.80
CA GLU A 885 -0.59 -11.64 29.09
C GLU A 885 0.38 -11.36 27.93
N PRO A 886 0.26 -10.22 27.20
CA PRO A 886 1.04 -9.98 25.98
C PRO A 886 2.57 -10.08 26.19
N THR A 887 3.05 -9.72 27.39
CA THR A 887 4.48 -9.79 27.73
C THR A 887 5.05 -11.22 27.83
N LEU A 888 4.20 -12.25 27.80
CA LEU A 888 4.61 -13.66 27.71
C LEU A 888 4.98 -14.09 26.28
N TYR A 889 4.57 -13.31 25.27
CA TYR A 889 4.98 -13.54 23.90
C TYR A 889 6.35 -12.90 23.62
N PRO A 890 7.19 -13.53 22.79
CA PRO A 890 8.41 -12.91 22.28
C PRO A 890 8.10 -11.59 21.57
N SER A 891 8.92 -10.58 21.83
CA SER A 891 8.72 -9.22 21.31
C SER A 891 9.97 -8.70 20.62
N LEU A 892 9.85 -7.57 19.92
CA LEU A 892 10.98 -6.85 19.33
C LEU A 892 12.11 -6.60 20.35
N TYR A 893 11.79 -6.35 21.62
CA TYR A 893 12.76 -6.09 22.68
C TYR A 893 13.31 -7.36 23.34
N LEU A 894 12.58 -8.47 23.24
CA LEU A 894 12.97 -9.75 23.81
C LEU A 894 12.69 -10.87 22.79
N PRO A 895 13.51 -10.96 21.72
CA PRO A 895 13.35 -11.99 20.71
C PRO A 895 13.76 -13.36 21.25
N VAL A 896 13.38 -14.43 20.54
CA VAL A 896 13.72 -15.81 20.91
C VAL A 896 14.46 -16.55 19.80
N GLY A 897 15.26 -17.53 20.22
CA GLY A 897 16.14 -18.32 19.36
C GLY A 897 15.48 -19.53 18.69
N GLU A 898 16.12 -20.70 18.82
CA GLU A 898 15.72 -21.97 18.17
C GLU A 898 14.28 -22.42 18.47
N LYS A 899 13.68 -21.93 19.55
CA LYS A 899 12.29 -22.23 19.88
C LYS A 899 11.36 -21.43 18.98
N SER A 900 10.60 -22.15 18.14
CA SER A 900 9.62 -21.53 17.25
C SER A 900 8.52 -20.79 18.04
N ILE A 901 7.97 -19.70 17.48
CA ILE A 901 6.84 -18.99 18.08
C ILE A 901 5.64 -19.93 18.31
N ARG A 902 5.43 -20.91 17.41
CA ARG A 902 4.40 -21.93 17.56
C ARG A 902 4.56 -22.78 18.83
N GLN A 903 5.78 -23.06 19.28
CA GLN A 903 6.00 -23.75 20.55
C GLN A 903 5.65 -22.85 21.75
N TYR A 904 5.94 -21.56 21.67
CA TYR A 904 5.50 -20.59 22.69
C TYR A 904 3.97 -20.51 22.76
N GLU A 905 3.30 -20.40 21.60
CA GLU A 905 1.84 -20.44 21.53
C GLU A 905 1.30 -21.65 22.27
N ILE A 906 1.78 -22.86 21.94
CA ILE A 906 1.38 -24.12 22.57
C ILE A 906 1.55 -24.09 24.10
N GLU A 907 2.66 -23.56 24.59
CA GLU A 907 2.95 -23.48 26.04
C GLU A 907 2.09 -22.48 26.81
N VAL A 908 1.59 -21.44 26.13
CA VAL A 908 0.75 -20.41 26.73
C VAL A 908 -0.74 -20.59 26.42
N LEU A 909 -1.14 -21.57 25.59
CA LEU A 909 -2.54 -21.77 25.17
C LEU A 909 -3.56 -21.88 26.31
N THR A 910 -3.13 -22.29 27.50
CA THR A 910 -4.00 -22.48 28.68
C THR A 910 -3.73 -21.45 29.78
N ARG A 911 -2.96 -20.40 29.48
CA ARG A 911 -2.65 -19.33 30.43
C ARG A 911 -3.61 -18.17 30.19
N HIS A 912 -3.94 -17.49 31.29
CA HIS A 912 -4.73 -16.27 31.28
C HIS A 912 -3.92 -15.15 31.91
N ALA A 913 -4.12 -13.91 31.47
CA ALA A 913 -3.52 -12.75 32.11
C ALA A 913 -4.04 -12.58 33.55
N GLU A 914 -3.17 -12.16 34.48
CA GLU A 914 -3.56 -11.91 35.86
C GLU A 914 -4.66 -10.85 35.95
N ARG A 915 -4.65 -9.88 35.03
CA ARG A 915 -5.71 -8.90 34.80
C ARG A 915 -6.29 -9.17 33.40
N PRO A 916 -7.61 -9.40 33.25
CA PRO A 916 -8.21 -9.67 31.95
C PRO A 916 -7.84 -8.61 30.90
N VAL A 917 -7.35 -9.05 29.74
CA VAL A 917 -6.84 -8.16 28.69
C VAL A 917 -7.93 -7.20 28.20
N HIS A 918 -9.17 -7.67 28.09
CA HIS A 918 -10.32 -6.90 27.60
C HIS A 918 -11.14 -6.23 28.72
N GLU A 919 -10.58 -6.01 29.91
CA GLU A 919 -11.35 -5.51 31.07
C GLU A 919 -12.12 -4.21 30.80
N THR A 920 -11.62 -3.31 29.95
CA THR A 920 -12.31 -2.04 29.63
C THR A 920 -13.13 -2.08 28.34
N ASP A 921 -13.12 -3.20 27.62
CA ASP A 921 -13.80 -3.35 26.35
C ASP A 921 -15.25 -3.79 26.57
N LYS A 922 -16.19 -2.99 26.07
CA LYS A 922 -17.63 -3.25 26.18
C LYS A 922 -18.24 -3.81 24.90
N GLN A 923 -17.48 -3.87 23.81
CA GLN A 923 -17.97 -4.38 22.55
C GLN A 923 -17.86 -5.90 22.54
N PRO A 924 -18.95 -6.63 22.33
CA PRO A 924 -18.88 -8.08 22.25
C PRO A 924 -18.20 -8.52 20.95
N ASN A 925 -17.59 -9.71 20.96
CA ASN A 925 -17.25 -10.36 19.69
C ASN A 925 -18.55 -10.72 18.94
N ARG A 926 -18.55 -10.66 17.60
CA ARG A 926 -19.75 -10.91 16.79
C ARG A 926 -19.54 -12.05 15.80
N VAL A 927 -20.45 -13.01 15.80
CA VAL A 927 -20.55 -14.07 14.79
C VAL A 927 -22.00 -14.13 14.35
N VAL A 928 -22.30 -13.52 13.19
CA VAL A 928 -23.68 -13.25 12.76
C VAL A 928 -23.91 -13.73 11.33
N SER A 929 -24.86 -14.64 11.17
CA SER A 929 -25.45 -15.04 9.88
C SER A 929 -26.86 -14.48 9.74
N LEU A 930 -27.14 -13.71 8.68
CA LEU A 930 -28.43 -13.03 8.48
C LEU A 930 -29.54 -13.92 7.94
N GLU A 931 -29.19 -14.88 7.09
CA GLU A 931 -30.12 -15.75 6.38
C GLU A 931 -29.75 -17.24 6.47
N GLY A 932 -28.59 -17.58 7.05
CA GLY A 932 -28.08 -18.95 7.10
C GLY A 932 -27.73 -19.46 8.51
N ASN A 933 -26.77 -20.37 8.51
CA ASN A 933 -26.34 -21.19 9.62
C ASN A 933 -24.97 -20.76 10.16
N ILE A 934 -24.68 -21.14 11.41
CA ILE A 934 -23.32 -21.13 11.96
C ILE A 934 -22.96 -22.56 12.34
N GLY A 935 -21.96 -23.16 11.70
CA GLY A 935 -21.64 -24.55 11.99
C GLY A 935 -20.52 -25.18 11.18
N SER A 936 -20.24 -26.45 11.48
CA SER A 936 -19.28 -27.23 10.71
C SER A 936 -19.78 -27.52 9.28
N LYS A 937 -18.93 -28.13 8.45
CA LYS A 937 -19.27 -28.48 7.08
C LYS A 937 -20.54 -29.34 7.01
N ASP A 938 -21.48 -28.96 6.14
CA ASP A 938 -22.72 -29.70 5.93
C ASP A 938 -22.52 -31.21 5.76
N GLY A 939 -23.32 -31.99 6.49
CA GLY A 939 -23.32 -33.45 6.45
C GLY A 939 -22.16 -34.12 7.19
N ASP A 940 -21.28 -33.35 7.86
CA ASP A 940 -20.22 -33.90 8.70
C ASP A 940 -20.62 -33.89 10.19
N GLU A 941 -21.05 -35.04 10.69
CA GLU A 941 -21.42 -35.21 12.11
C GLU A 941 -20.23 -35.04 13.07
N SER A 942 -18.99 -35.18 12.59
CA SER A 942 -17.74 -35.09 13.36
C SER A 942 -17.04 -33.74 13.27
N GLY A 943 -17.32 -32.95 12.23
CA GLY A 943 -16.79 -31.60 12.09
C GLY A 943 -17.25 -30.70 13.24
N VAL A 944 -16.33 -29.87 13.75
CA VAL A 944 -16.59 -28.92 14.84
C VAL A 944 -15.83 -27.62 14.60
N ILE A 945 -16.48 -26.50 14.92
CA ILE A 945 -15.80 -25.21 15.09
C ILE A 945 -15.78 -24.91 16.58
N LEU A 946 -14.60 -24.62 17.13
CA LEU A 946 -14.44 -24.15 18.50
C LEU A 946 -14.10 -22.66 18.48
N PHE A 947 -14.92 -21.86 19.15
CA PHE A 947 -14.62 -20.45 19.46
C PHE A 947 -14.18 -20.33 20.92
N ASP A 948 -13.00 -19.73 21.12
CA ASP A 948 -12.38 -19.48 22.43
C ASP A 948 -12.15 -17.99 22.59
N PHE A 949 -13.06 -17.32 23.30
CA PHE A 949 -13.17 -15.87 23.35
C PHE A 949 -12.97 -15.32 24.75
N ALA A 950 -12.07 -14.34 24.81
CA ALA A 950 -11.60 -13.65 26.00
C ALA A 950 -12.58 -12.64 26.61
N LYS A 951 -13.73 -12.40 25.97
CA LYS A 951 -14.74 -11.42 26.40
C LYS A 951 -16.15 -11.82 25.94
N ALA A 952 -17.14 -11.07 26.44
CA ALA A 952 -18.55 -11.26 26.11
C ALA A 952 -18.76 -11.34 24.59
N SER A 953 -19.67 -12.21 24.16
CA SER A 953 -19.76 -12.55 22.74
C SER A 953 -21.21 -12.76 22.29
N MET A 954 -21.47 -12.46 21.02
CA MET A 954 -22.76 -12.63 20.36
C MET A 954 -22.64 -13.59 19.18
N PHE A 955 -23.41 -14.68 19.25
CA PHE A 955 -23.63 -15.64 18.18
C PHE A 955 -25.08 -15.58 17.75
N ARG A 956 -25.33 -15.29 16.46
CA ARG A 956 -26.69 -15.19 15.92
C ARG A 956 -26.77 -15.84 14.55
N ALA A 957 -27.57 -16.90 14.42
CA ALA A 957 -27.91 -17.53 13.16
C ALA A 957 -29.39 -17.33 12.84
N ALA A 958 -29.71 -17.15 11.57
CA ALA A 958 -31.10 -17.05 11.12
C ALA A 958 -31.80 -18.41 11.09
N GLU A 959 -31.02 -19.48 10.86
CA GLU A 959 -31.44 -20.86 10.90
C GLU A 959 -30.80 -21.54 12.13
N ASP A 960 -29.81 -22.41 11.92
CA ASP A 960 -29.25 -23.26 12.97
C ASP A 960 -27.86 -22.82 13.46
N ILE A 961 -27.57 -23.16 14.72
CA ILE A 961 -26.21 -23.24 15.26
C ILE A 961 -25.88 -24.72 15.47
N ALA A 962 -24.98 -25.26 14.65
CA ALA A 962 -24.75 -26.70 14.52
C ALA A 962 -23.29 -27.10 14.79
N ASN A 963 -23.06 -27.99 15.76
CA ASN A 963 -21.72 -28.50 16.12
C ASN A 963 -20.69 -27.39 16.43
N VAL A 964 -21.12 -26.30 17.06
CA VAL A 964 -20.25 -25.18 17.46
C VAL A 964 -19.91 -25.29 18.94
N THR A 965 -18.63 -25.35 19.29
CA THR A 965 -18.16 -25.35 20.68
C THR A 965 -17.79 -23.94 21.08
N LEU A 966 -18.24 -23.48 22.24
CA LEU A 966 -18.04 -22.11 22.72
C LEU A 966 -17.35 -22.13 24.08
N LYS A 967 -16.26 -21.37 24.21
CA LYS A 967 -15.65 -20.98 25.47
C LYS A 967 -15.62 -19.46 25.50
N ILE A 968 -16.42 -18.85 26.38
CA ILE A 968 -16.63 -17.39 26.40
C ILE A 968 -16.38 -16.90 27.82
N GLN A 969 -15.67 -15.79 27.97
CA GLN A 969 -15.49 -15.13 29.25
C GLN A 969 -16.37 -13.88 29.33
N ASN A 970 -17.19 -13.76 30.37
CA ASN A 970 -17.70 -12.48 30.81
C ASN A 970 -16.70 -11.94 31.85
N ILE A 971 -16.25 -10.70 31.70
CA ILE A 971 -15.28 -10.06 32.60
C ILE A 971 -16.01 -9.24 33.67
N GLN A 972 -17.03 -8.46 33.27
CA GLN A 972 -17.77 -7.57 34.17
C GLN A 972 -19.17 -8.11 34.51
N ASP A 973 -19.73 -7.64 35.64
CA ASP A 973 -21.11 -7.96 36.03
C ASP A 973 -22.17 -7.46 35.02
N SER A 974 -21.82 -6.44 34.22
CA SER A 974 -22.67 -5.92 33.14
C SER A 974 -22.55 -6.70 31.84
N ASP A 975 -21.65 -7.68 31.75
CA ASP A 975 -21.41 -8.39 30.50
C ASP A 975 -22.59 -9.31 30.15
N PHE A 976 -22.94 -9.30 28.88
CA PHE A 976 -24.03 -10.08 28.32
C PHE A 976 -23.53 -10.90 27.13
N THR A 977 -23.63 -12.23 27.26
CA THR A 977 -23.32 -13.17 26.18
C THR A 977 -24.62 -13.68 25.56
N LEU A 978 -24.73 -13.56 24.23
CA LEU A 978 -25.92 -13.96 23.47
C LEU A 978 -25.60 -15.12 22.52
N ILE A 979 -26.39 -16.19 22.58
CA ILE A 979 -26.32 -17.31 21.65
C ILE A 979 -27.75 -17.57 21.16
N SER A 980 -28.02 -17.28 19.89
CA SER A 980 -29.37 -17.31 19.33
C SER A 980 -29.41 -17.97 17.96
N ALA A 981 -30.29 -18.97 17.81
CA ALA A 981 -30.62 -19.60 16.55
C ALA A 981 -32.10 -19.35 16.21
N GLY A 982 -32.40 -18.95 14.98
CA GLY A 982 -33.78 -18.80 14.52
C GLY A 982 -34.54 -20.12 14.48
N GLU A 983 -33.85 -21.24 14.27
CA GLU A 983 -34.40 -22.59 14.33
C GLU A 983 -33.81 -23.38 15.51
N ASP A 984 -32.70 -24.10 15.31
CA ASP A 984 -32.17 -25.07 16.28
C ASP A 984 -30.76 -24.72 16.76
N ILE A 985 -30.47 -25.06 18.02
CA ILE A 985 -29.10 -25.21 18.51
C ILE A 985 -28.87 -26.70 18.71
N PHE A 986 -27.95 -27.32 17.97
CA PHE A 986 -27.75 -28.76 18.08
C PHE A 986 -26.30 -29.24 17.98
N TYR A 987 -26.05 -30.35 18.69
CA TYR A 987 -24.85 -31.17 18.55
C TYR A 987 -25.22 -32.56 18.04
N SER A 988 -24.48 -33.02 17.02
CA SER A 988 -24.66 -34.35 16.44
C SER A 988 -24.35 -35.44 17.48
N THR A 989 -24.93 -36.63 17.35
CA THR A 989 -24.62 -37.74 18.27
C THR A 989 -23.39 -38.49 17.80
N LEU A 990 -22.23 -38.28 18.43
CA LEU A 990 -21.00 -38.95 18.02
C LEU A 990 -20.97 -40.40 18.49
N ARG A 991 -20.63 -41.30 17.56
CA ARG A 991 -20.50 -42.73 17.80
C ARG A 991 -19.15 -43.25 17.29
N SER A 992 -18.59 -44.22 17.99
CA SER A 992 -17.46 -45.01 17.51
C SER A 992 -17.86 -45.84 16.28
N SER A 993 -16.88 -46.41 15.59
CA SER A 993 -17.09 -47.39 14.51
C SER A 993 -17.87 -48.65 14.95
N THR A 994 -18.03 -48.88 16.25
CA THR A 994 -18.81 -49.97 16.84
C THR A 994 -20.20 -49.53 17.32
N GLY A 995 -20.59 -48.27 17.09
CA GLY A 995 -21.90 -47.72 17.41
C GLY A 995 -22.08 -47.24 18.87
N VAL A 996 -21.03 -47.31 19.69
CA VAL A 996 -21.01 -46.81 21.08
C VAL A 996 -20.85 -45.29 21.06
N PHE A 997 -21.49 -44.56 21.98
CA PHE A 997 -21.29 -43.11 22.09
C PHE A 997 -19.81 -42.77 22.27
N SER A 998 -19.35 -41.72 21.61
CA SER A 998 -17.97 -41.26 21.74
C SER A 998 -17.72 -40.73 23.14
N SER A 999 -16.80 -41.35 23.88
CA SER A 999 -16.37 -40.85 25.19
C SER A 999 -15.37 -39.68 25.09
N THR A 1000 -15.02 -39.26 23.87
CA THR A 1000 -14.09 -38.17 23.59
C THR A 1000 -14.80 -36.95 22.99
N ASP A 1001 -16.12 -36.90 23.06
CA ASP A 1001 -16.90 -35.73 22.65
C ASP A 1001 -16.67 -34.57 23.64
N PHE A 1002 -15.95 -33.55 23.18
CA PHE A 1002 -15.60 -32.37 23.99
C PHE A 1002 -16.50 -31.16 23.69
N ARG A 1003 -17.47 -31.31 22.79
CA ARG A 1003 -18.30 -30.20 22.32
C ARG A 1003 -19.18 -29.68 23.45
N GLY A 1004 -19.50 -28.40 23.45
CA GLY A 1004 -20.32 -27.78 24.50
C GLY A 1004 -20.22 -26.26 24.51
N ILE A 1005 -20.89 -25.64 25.47
CA ILE A 1005 -20.91 -24.17 25.68
C ILE A 1005 -20.51 -23.89 27.12
N ASP A 1006 -19.35 -23.24 27.30
CA ASP A 1006 -18.80 -22.84 28.59
C ASP A 1006 -18.75 -21.32 28.67
N ILE A 1007 -19.39 -20.76 29.70
CA ILE A 1007 -19.39 -19.32 30.00
C ILE A 1007 -18.71 -19.11 31.35
N ALA A 1008 -17.56 -18.45 31.33
CA ALA A 1008 -16.78 -18.09 32.49
C ALA A 1008 -17.10 -16.68 32.99
N GLY A 1009 -16.78 -16.40 34.25
CA GLY A 1009 -17.00 -15.11 34.91
C GLY A 1009 -18.47 -14.72 35.12
N PRO A 1010 -18.75 -13.47 35.55
CA PRO A 1010 -20.06 -13.05 36.06
C PRO A 1010 -21.02 -12.58 34.94
N GLY A 1011 -22.03 -11.79 35.28
CA GLY A 1011 -22.98 -11.22 34.32
C GLY A 1011 -24.11 -12.16 33.90
N ALA A 1012 -24.50 -12.10 32.63
CA ALA A 1012 -25.63 -12.87 32.10
C ALA A 1012 -25.31 -13.53 30.76
N ALA A 1013 -25.98 -14.65 30.51
CA ALA A 1013 -25.95 -15.35 29.25
C ALA A 1013 -27.35 -15.84 28.85
N LEU A 1014 -27.71 -15.60 27.58
CA LEU A 1014 -28.95 -16.08 26.97
C LEU A 1014 -28.62 -17.08 25.86
N VAL A 1015 -29.16 -18.29 26.00
CA VAL A 1015 -29.15 -19.31 24.94
C VAL A 1015 -30.58 -19.50 24.44
N SER A 1016 -30.85 -19.20 23.18
CA SER A 1016 -32.19 -19.22 22.60
C SER A 1016 -32.24 -19.95 21.26
N ALA A 1017 -33.28 -20.75 21.06
CA ALA A 1017 -33.59 -21.42 19.80
C ALA A 1017 -35.08 -21.28 19.48
N GLY A 1018 -35.41 -20.92 18.25
CA GLY A 1018 -36.81 -20.78 17.82
C GLY A 1018 -37.61 -22.08 17.95
N ARG A 1019 -36.95 -23.23 17.79
CA ARG A 1019 -37.54 -24.57 17.89
C ARG A 1019 -36.91 -25.41 19.00
N GLN A 1020 -35.70 -25.94 18.83
CA GLN A 1020 -35.12 -26.91 19.78
C GLN A 1020 -33.67 -26.63 20.17
N ILE A 1021 -33.32 -26.97 21.41
CA ILE A 1021 -31.94 -27.07 21.88
C ILE A 1021 -31.66 -28.56 22.11
N SER A 1022 -30.81 -29.17 21.28
CA SER A 1022 -30.47 -30.60 21.32
C SER A 1022 -28.98 -30.81 21.55
N LEU A 1023 -28.60 -31.24 22.76
CA LEU A 1023 -27.19 -31.29 23.16
C LEU A 1023 -26.48 -32.61 22.81
N GLY A 1024 -27.18 -33.58 22.19
CA GLY A 1024 -26.56 -34.82 21.72
C GLY A 1024 -25.75 -35.57 22.80
N THR A 1025 -24.50 -35.91 22.46
CA THR A 1025 -23.50 -36.50 23.37
C THR A 1025 -22.51 -35.49 23.93
N SER A 1026 -22.79 -34.19 23.78
CA SER A 1026 -21.90 -33.10 24.17
C SER A 1026 -21.77 -32.96 25.70
N LEU A 1027 -20.85 -32.11 26.15
CA LEU A 1027 -20.66 -31.73 27.56
C LEU A 1027 -21.75 -30.79 28.09
N GLY A 1028 -22.69 -30.37 27.24
CA GLY A 1028 -23.81 -29.51 27.57
C GLY A 1028 -23.47 -28.01 27.64
N ILE A 1029 -24.27 -27.25 28.39
CA ILE A 1029 -24.13 -25.80 28.60
C ILE A 1029 -23.81 -25.56 30.07
N LYS A 1030 -22.70 -24.87 30.36
CA LYS A 1030 -22.19 -24.63 31.71
C LYS A 1030 -21.85 -23.17 31.92
N THR A 1031 -22.22 -22.64 33.10
CA THR A 1031 -21.61 -21.43 33.67
C THR A 1031 -20.57 -21.88 34.69
N ILE A 1032 -19.33 -21.44 34.53
CA ILE A 1032 -18.17 -22.02 35.24
C ILE A 1032 -17.43 -21.04 36.16
N GLY A 1033 -17.88 -19.78 36.26
CA GLY A 1033 -17.21 -18.77 37.10
C GLY A 1033 -15.73 -18.66 36.74
N ASN A 1034 -14.85 -18.80 37.72
CA ASN A 1034 -13.40 -18.68 37.55
C ASN A 1034 -12.65 -20.03 37.46
N LEU A 1035 -13.35 -21.13 37.12
CA LEU A 1035 -12.73 -22.47 37.09
C LEU A 1035 -11.62 -22.64 36.04
N GLU A 1036 -11.73 -21.96 34.90
CA GLU A 1036 -10.66 -21.93 33.87
C GLU A 1036 -9.73 -20.72 34.07
N ASN A 1037 -10.31 -19.52 34.23
CA ASN A 1037 -9.57 -18.28 34.46
C ASN A 1037 -9.80 -17.75 35.89
N ILE A 1038 -8.81 -17.92 36.76
CA ILE A 1038 -8.86 -17.50 38.17
C ILE A 1038 -8.98 -15.99 38.38
N SER A 1039 -8.68 -15.20 37.36
CA SER A 1039 -8.76 -13.73 37.39
C SER A 1039 -10.19 -13.21 37.22
N LEU A 1040 -11.13 -14.08 36.86
CA LEU A 1040 -12.56 -13.75 36.80
C LEU A 1040 -13.24 -13.91 38.17
N ALA A 1041 -14.47 -13.44 38.28
CA ALA A 1041 -15.27 -13.65 39.49
C ALA A 1041 -15.58 -15.14 39.72
N GLU A 1042 -15.55 -15.58 40.98
CA GLU A 1042 -15.96 -16.95 41.37
C GLU A 1042 -17.42 -17.24 41.00
N THR A 1043 -18.26 -16.21 40.96
CA THR A 1043 -19.68 -16.34 40.58
C THR A 1043 -19.78 -16.43 39.06
N GLY A 1044 -20.32 -17.53 38.56
CA GLY A 1044 -20.65 -17.68 37.15
C GLY A 1044 -21.86 -16.83 36.72
N ALA A 1045 -21.91 -16.50 35.43
CA ALA A 1045 -23.01 -15.80 34.80
C ALA A 1045 -24.37 -16.47 35.06
N SER A 1046 -25.41 -15.66 35.23
CA SER A 1046 -26.78 -16.15 35.19
C SER A 1046 -27.11 -16.71 33.81
N LEU A 1047 -27.68 -17.92 33.74
CA LEU A 1047 -27.94 -18.63 32.48
C LEU A 1047 -29.44 -18.76 32.23
N THR A 1048 -29.91 -18.20 31.12
CA THR A 1048 -31.29 -18.37 30.63
C THR A 1048 -31.29 -19.23 29.38
N LEU A 1049 -32.12 -20.27 29.36
CA LEU A 1049 -32.32 -21.13 28.19
C LEU A 1049 -33.76 -21.03 27.70
N LEU A 1050 -33.93 -20.71 26.42
CA LEU A 1050 -35.22 -20.60 25.76
C LEU A 1050 -35.25 -21.51 24.53
N ALA A 1051 -36.24 -22.40 24.45
CA ALA A 1051 -36.47 -23.25 23.29
C ALA A 1051 -37.95 -23.22 22.93
N GLY A 1052 -38.25 -23.30 21.63
CA GLY A 1052 -39.63 -23.30 21.14
C GLY A 1052 -40.32 -21.93 21.22
N ILE A 1053 -39.54 -20.85 21.19
CA ILE A 1053 -40.04 -19.47 21.32
C ILE A 1053 -40.61 -18.91 20.01
N GLY A 1054 -40.54 -19.65 18.90
CA GLY A 1054 -40.97 -19.17 17.59
C GLY A 1054 -39.89 -18.29 16.98
N ASP A 1055 -40.18 -17.00 16.79
CA ASP A 1055 -39.17 -16.08 16.26
C ASP A 1055 -38.19 -15.66 17.36
N ALA A 1056 -37.06 -16.38 17.44
CA ALA A 1056 -35.98 -16.08 18.39
C ALA A 1056 -35.40 -14.66 18.20
N ARG A 1057 -35.67 -13.98 17.06
CA ARG A 1057 -35.23 -12.61 16.81
C ARG A 1057 -35.82 -11.58 17.78
N VAL A 1058 -36.97 -11.88 18.41
CA VAL A 1058 -37.69 -10.98 19.32
C VAL A 1058 -37.19 -11.07 20.78
N ALA A 1059 -36.44 -12.11 21.15
CA ALA A 1059 -35.99 -12.34 22.52
C ALA A 1059 -34.63 -11.65 22.87
N GLY A 1060 -33.98 -11.00 21.88
CA GLY A 1060 -32.61 -10.48 21.99
C GLY A 1060 -32.48 -8.96 22.21
N ASP A 1061 -33.57 -8.19 22.28
CA ASP A 1061 -33.49 -6.77 22.63
C ASP A 1061 -33.22 -6.64 24.14
N GLU A 1062 -32.11 -5.96 24.51
CA GLU A 1062 -31.66 -5.74 25.89
C GLU A 1062 -32.78 -5.22 26.83
N ASP A 1063 -33.75 -4.50 26.28
CA ASP A 1063 -34.90 -3.94 27.02
C ASP A 1063 -35.92 -5.00 27.50
N ALA A 1064 -35.95 -6.19 26.92
CA ALA A 1064 -36.92 -7.22 27.30
C ALA A 1064 -36.53 -8.00 28.57
N ILE A 1065 -35.25 -8.02 28.94
CA ILE A 1065 -34.72 -8.88 30.03
C ILE A 1065 -34.47 -8.08 31.32
N SER A 1066 -34.33 -6.75 31.24
CA SER A 1066 -34.16 -5.88 32.42
C SER A 1066 -35.41 -5.76 33.31
N ALA A 1067 -36.59 -6.14 32.81
CA ALA A 1067 -37.84 -6.08 33.55
C ALA A 1067 -38.06 -7.25 34.55
N GLY A 1068 -37.16 -8.24 34.60
CA GLY A 1068 -37.31 -9.45 35.40
C GLY A 1068 -36.58 -9.49 36.75
N SER A 1069 -35.67 -8.54 37.02
CA SER A 1069 -34.91 -8.49 38.28
C SER A 1069 -35.33 -7.30 39.15
N SER A 1070 -36.43 -7.48 39.90
CA SER A 1070 -36.77 -6.67 41.08
C SER A 1070 -37.03 -7.56 42.28
#